data_AF-A0A661SHE8-F1
#
_entry.id   AF-A0A661SHE8-F1
#
_cell.length_a   1.000
_cell.length_b   1.000
_cell.length_c   1.000
_cell.angle_alpha   90.00
_cell.angle_beta   90.00
_cell.angle_gamma   90.00
#
_symmetry.space_group_name_H-M   'P 1'
#
loop_
_entity.id
_entity.type
_entity.pdbx_description
1 polymer ?
#
loop_
_entity_poly.entity_id
_entity_poly.type
_entity_poly.pdbx_seq_one_letter_code
_entity_poly.pdbx_strand_id
1 'polypeptide(L)'
;MNERSIILDKQAEELFQKLGGIENRETLTIIGGIARAYQEEQIKADPWRILLIELVYDICACFLHHEFFKRGLPVETHIDRLVHKVKKLSDMPNHDRQIFIKYRGLHSSDLYPTELDYLISLGEIIINLESALALTRRHQETHAHLHENLLEAWTAFQDNGITTLLITVPETGKHEDESLRICAEIMSQYLQAVRQGGQIVLKSHGKVHQVPLVHDEDNVPDPNLTMTAGLNHLSKAKAQKLVEKIDQLIKKESISIPIDDITNVYNAVFSTEKLKARLKKPPIEVNNVKWLMLASDQDILHKEKVDLVNAVFKKFGHASQEAVQIINTIYEADLNAWSPVDIGVKLQKITTVLEEIEETKKGEAVENELLENVRDRLDPLRDELLDNIGIEKDALKAIKPDGEPFSATVHNKIIDLVKFFKGRSKTRRKLLAIMTEPVTFNDQDYDIISRMFNTSRMEAQHLVKLIKGCFDETGRFLRKSFENNITEFAKYGDNIFFFLWSYLKEMRRRSDRISLLNALQLLIIKLDRPEEGMKKILEDFVSDPTRVLPSDKDAMVLANILLRKENRELSTEIEITPEEVLLVEDNINSDAIKIATKTIAQSEDQFIRKVETIHTATKERLNGTAAKNQDLSLKYLLLLEREIYIFLSIINPPITCHVLRTVAQDYGDPRSQVYSGKKSRENLNALITLLRIIVRALARAGTREDLQYLRQIKENHPEFLGLKDDPHYLDMLSRVIQYCDRAIQSIEKRADQGNIPTA
;
A
#
# COMPACT_ATOMS: atom_id res chain seq x y z
N MET A 1 22.33 -38.46 -7.24
CA MET A 1 21.59 -38.44 -8.51
C MET A 1 22.38 -37.56 -9.47
N ASN A 2 22.70 -38.10 -10.66
CA ASN A 2 23.58 -37.46 -11.64
C ASN A 2 22.97 -36.18 -12.24
N GLU A 3 23.74 -35.09 -12.25
CA GLU A 3 23.51 -33.95 -13.14
C GLU A 3 23.75 -34.38 -14.59
N ARG A 4 22.70 -34.37 -15.41
CA ARG A 4 22.85 -34.43 -16.87
C ARG A 4 23.00 -33.00 -17.38
N SER A 5 24.21 -32.64 -17.80
CA SER A 5 24.41 -31.47 -18.65
C SER A 5 23.65 -31.67 -19.96
N ILE A 6 22.71 -30.77 -20.24
CA ILE A 6 21.99 -30.73 -21.51
C ILE A 6 22.98 -30.16 -22.54
N ILE A 7 23.57 -31.04 -23.36
CA ILE A 7 24.37 -30.66 -24.52
C ILE A 7 23.38 -30.49 -25.68
N LEU A 8 23.20 -29.25 -26.13
CA LEU A 8 22.37 -28.94 -27.30
C LEU A 8 23.08 -29.43 -28.56
N ASP A 9 22.33 -30.08 -29.46
CA ASP A 9 22.85 -30.58 -30.74
C ASP A 9 23.15 -29.40 -31.69
N LYS A 10 24.11 -29.57 -32.60
CA LYS A 10 24.70 -28.51 -33.45
C LYS A 10 23.67 -27.77 -34.30
N GLN A 11 22.58 -28.44 -34.67
CA GLN A 11 21.44 -27.84 -35.37
C GLN A 11 20.58 -26.95 -34.48
N ALA A 12 20.46 -27.27 -33.18
CA ALA A 12 19.82 -26.41 -32.19
C ALA A 12 20.69 -25.19 -31.89
N GLU A 13 22.02 -25.32 -31.92
CA GLU A 13 22.97 -24.21 -31.75
C GLU A 13 22.94 -23.25 -32.95
N GLU A 14 22.82 -23.76 -34.19
CA GLU A 14 22.60 -22.93 -35.38
C GLU A 14 21.22 -22.26 -35.41
N LEU A 15 20.17 -22.94 -34.90
CA LEU A 15 18.85 -22.34 -34.73
C LEU A 15 18.87 -21.27 -33.62
N PHE A 16 19.63 -21.48 -32.54
CA PHE A 16 19.85 -20.54 -31.44
C PHE A 16 20.64 -19.30 -31.88
N GLN A 17 21.62 -19.47 -32.77
CA GLN A 17 22.30 -18.34 -33.42
C GLN A 17 21.42 -17.62 -34.44
N LYS A 18 20.59 -18.33 -35.23
CA LYS A 18 19.65 -17.71 -36.18
C LYS A 18 18.46 -17.02 -35.51
N LEU A 19 18.08 -17.44 -34.31
CA LEU A 19 17.03 -16.81 -33.49
C LEU A 19 17.54 -15.64 -32.65
N GLY A 20 18.83 -15.31 -32.73
CA GLY A 20 19.46 -14.28 -31.91
C GLY A 20 19.57 -14.77 -30.46
N GLY A 21 20.73 -15.32 -30.11
CA GLY A 21 21.10 -15.58 -28.71
C GLY A 21 20.85 -14.34 -27.84
N ILE A 22 20.68 -14.56 -26.52
CA ILE A 22 20.19 -13.60 -25.51
C ILE A 22 21.01 -12.29 -25.45
N GLU A 23 20.80 -11.44 -26.45
CA GLU A 23 21.22 -10.05 -26.56
C GLU A 23 20.15 -9.31 -27.39
N ASN A 24 18.88 -9.43 -27.01
CA ASN A 24 17.87 -8.45 -27.41
C ASN A 24 18.02 -7.21 -26.52
N ARG A 25 19.11 -6.46 -26.77
CA ARG A 25 19.54 -5.27 -26.03
C ARG A 25 18.73 -4.01 -26.31
N GLU A 26 17.74 -4.05 -27.19
CA GLU A 26 16.96 -2.85 -27.56
C GLU A 26 15.56 -2.81 -26.97
N THR A 27 14.94 -3.95 -26.62
CA THR A 27 13.64 -4.01 -25.90
C THR A 27 13.73 -3.56 -24.43
N LEU A 28 14.93 -3.18 -23.99
CA LEU A 28 15.33 -2.96 -22.59
C LEU A 28 15.56 -1.48 -22.22
N THR A 29 15.36 -0.52 -23.13
CA THR A 29 15.74 0.88 -22.85
C THR A 29 14.79 1.65 -21.93
N ILE A 30 13.49 1.29 -21.83
CA ILE A 30 12.52 1.99 -20.96
C ILE A 30 12.01 1.15 -19.78
N ILE A 31 11.91 -0.18 -19.95
CA ILE A 31 11.95 -1.10 -18.79
C ILE A 31 13.22 -0.80 -18.00
N GLY A 32 14.32 -0.44 -18.69
CA GLY A 32 15.48 0.23 -18.14
C GLY A 32 15.13 1.58 -17.53
N GLY A 33 14.80 2.64 -18.28
CA GLY A 33 14.66 4.01 -17.74
C GLY A 33 13.88 4.22 -16.42
N ILE A 34 12.64 3.73 -16.28
CA ILE A 34 11.86 3.87 -15.01
C ILE A 34 12.40 2.90 -13.96
N ALA A 35 12.62 1.63 -14.30
CA ALA A 35 13.21 0.69 -13.36
C ALA A 35 14.68 1.00 -13.04
N ARG A 36 15.35 1.88 -13.79
CA ARG A 36 16.74 2.34 -13.65
C ARG A 36 16.80 3.62 -12.85
N ALA A 37 15.85 4.55 -12.99
CA ALA A 37 15.69 5.67 -12.07
C ALA A 37 15.20 5.18 -10.70
N TYR A 38 14.25 4.24 -10.69
CA TYR A 38 13.82 3.51 -9.50
C TYR A 38 14.93 2.58 -8.99
N GLN A 39 15.69 1.88 -9.85
CA GLN A 39 16.90 1.19 -9.39
C GLN A 39 17.95 2.19 -8.92
N GLU A 40 18.08 3.39 -9.46
CA GLU A 40 19.06 4.40 -9.01
C GLU A 40 18.66 4.97 -7.65
N GLU A 41 17.37 5.17 -7.40
CA GLU A 41 16.81 5.54 -6.10
C GLU A 41 16.85 4.37 -5.11
N GLN A 42 16.51 3.16 -5.57
CA GLN A 42 16.72 1.94 -4.80
C GLN A 42 18.21 1.76 -4.49
N ILE A 43 19.12 1.94 -5.44
CA ILE A 43 20.59 1.85 -5.26
C ILE A 43 21.08 2.95 -4.32
N LYS A 44 20.51 4.17 -4.37
CA LYS A 44 20.83 5.23 -3.40
C LYS A 44 20.39 4.85 -1.99
N ALA A 45 19.27 4.14 -1.84
CA ALA A 45 18.79 3.63 -0.57
C ALA A 45 19.36 2.25 -0.18
N ASP A 46 20.00 1.52 -1.10
CA ASP A 46 20.53 0.17 -0.88
C ASP A 46 21.59 0.14 0.24
N PRO A 47 22.54 1.10 0.35
CA PRO A 47 23.45 1.15 1.51
C PRO A 47 22.73 1.16 2.85
N TRP A 48 21.60 1.87 2.96
CA TRP A 48 20.77 1.92 4.17
C TRP A 48 19.99 0.62 4.37
N ARG A 49 19.44 0.03 3.30
CA ARG A 49 18.77 -1.27 3.36
C ARG A 49 19.70 -2.39 3.80
N ILE A 50 20.90 -2.44 3.23
CA ILE A 50 21.95 -3.38 3.60
C ILE A 50 22.31 -3.21 5.08
N LEU A 51 22.52 -1.95 5.51
CA LEU A 51 22.87 -1.63 6.89
C LEU A 51 21.78 -2.06 7.88
N LEU A 52 20.50 -1.89 7.54
CA LEU A 52 19.36 -2.36 8.34
C LEU A 52 19.31 -3.89 8.43
N ILE A 53 19.48 -4.61 7.33
CA ILE A 53 19.51 -6.09 7.34
C ILE A 53 20.68 -6.60 8.20
N GLU A 54 21.86 -6.03 8.05
CA GLU A 54 23.02 -6.41 8.87
C GLU A 54 22.85 -6.03 10.35
N LEU A 55 22.16 -4.93 10.64
CA LEU A 55 21.79 -4.56 12.01
C LEU A 55 20.87 -5.61 12.62
N VAL A 56 19.83 -6.05 11.90
CA VAL A 56 18.92 -7.11 12.37
C VAL A 56 19.68 -8.41 12.62
N TYR A 57 20.61 -8.77 11.74
CA TYR A 57 21.47 -9.94 11.97
C TYR A 57 22.31 -9.80 13.25
N ASP A 58 22.95 -8.65 13.47
CA ASP A 58 23.73 -8.42 14.70
C ASP A 58 22.83 -8.43 15.94
N ILE A 59 21.61 -7.87 15.88
CA ILE A 59 20.59 -7.94 16.93
C ILE A 59 20.30 -9.40 17.27
N CYS A 60 20.00 -10.24 16.28
CA CYS A 60 19.74 -11.66 16.52
C CYS A 60 20.95 -12.36 17.15
N ALA A 61 22.14 -12.12 16.60
CA ALA A 61 23.37 -12.74 17.08
C ALA A 61 23.70 -12.34 18.53
N CYS A 62 23.38 -11.11 18.95
CA CYS A 62 23.62 -10.66 20.31
C CYS A 62 22.48 -11.01 21.29
N PHE A 63 21.20 -10.86 20.92
CA PHE A 63 20.07 -11.03 21.84
C PHE A 63 19.65 -12.49 22.02
N LEU A 64 19.80 -13.33 20.99
CA LEU A 64 19.14 -14.64 20.88
C LEU A 64 20.11 -15.83 20.98
N HIS A 65 21.34 -15.57 21.45
CA HIS A 65 22.49 -16.47 21.55
C HIS A 65 23.19 -16.85 20.24
N HIS A 66 24.52 -16.71 20.31
CA HIS A 66 25.52 -16.95 19.28
C HIS A 66 25.58 -18.40 18.76
N GLU A 67 25.24 -19.41 19.58
CA GLU A 67 25.37 -20.84 19.22
C GLU A 67 24.52 -21.27 18.02
N PHE A 68 23.49 -20.48 17.66
CA PHE A 68 22.69 -20.71 16.45
C PHE A 68 23.34 -20.17 15.17
N PHE A 69 24.28 -19.22 15.28
CA PHE A 69 24.83 -18.50 14.14
C PHE A 69 26.27 -18.95 13.83
N LYS A 70 26.48 -19.40 12.58
CA LYS A 70 27.70 -20.09 12.10
C LYS A 70 29.02 -19.30 12.21
N ARG A 71 29.02 -18.03 12.65
CA ARG A 71 30.13 -17.07 12.44
C ARG A 71 31.12 -16.88 13.59
N GLY A 72 30.99 -17.53 14.76
CA GLY A 72 32.12 -17.63 15.70
C GLY A 72 32.56 -16.37 16.47
N LEU A 73 31.96 -15.19 16.24
CA LEU A 73 32.35 -13.91 16.87
C LEU A 73 31.88 -13.74 18.34
N PRO A 74 32.67 -13.12 19.24
CA PRO A 74 32.19 -12.79 20.59
C PRO A 74 30.97 -11.85 20.59
N VAL A 75 30.06 -12.03 21.55
CA VAL A 75 28.83 -11.20 21.72
C VAL A 75 29.16 -9.71 21.82
N GLU A 76 30.25 -9.35 22.50
CA GLU A 76 30.72 -7.97 22.64
C GLU A 76 31.00 -7.33 21.27
N THR A 77 31.49 -8.13 20.31
CA THR A 77 31.74 -7.66 18.94
C THR A 77 30.43 -7.33 18.21
N HIS A 78 29.38 -8.12 18.43
CA HIS A 78 28.06 -7.86 17.87
C HIS A 78 27.42 -6.62 18.49
N ILE A 79 27.59 -6.40 19.81
CA ILE A 79 27.12 -5.19 20.49
C ILE A 79 27.83 -3.95 19.93
N ASP A 80 29.16 -4.00 19.76
CA ASP A 80 29.93 -2.90 19.16
C ASP A 80 29.43 -2.57 17.75
N ARG A 81 29.17 -3.60 16.94
CA ARG A 81 28.64 -3.45 15.58
C ARG A 81 27.23 -2.88 15.58
N LEU A 82 26.34 -3.37 16.45
CA LEU A 82 24.97 -2.85 16.60
C LEU A 82 25.00 -1.35 16.89
N VAL A 83 25.74 -0.93 17.91
CA VAL A 83 25.85 0.49 18.30
C VAL A 83 26.42 1.33 17.15
N HIS A 84 27.46 0.83 16.49
CA HIS A 84 28.06 1.52 15.34
C HIS A 84 27.08 1.68 14.17
N LYS A 85 26.30 0.63 13.85
CA LYS A 85 25.33 0.66 12.75
C LYS A 85 24.15 1.60 13.05
N VAL A 86 23.62 1.58 14.26
CA VAL A 86 22.55 2.51 14.68
C VAL A 86 23.04 3.97 14.58
N LYS A 87 24.29 4.22 15.01
CA LYS A 87 24.91 5.55 14.85
C LYS A 87 25.04 5.95 13.39
N LYS A 88 25.48 5.05 12.52
CA LYS A 88 25.57 5.32 11.08
C LYS A 88 24.19 5.57 10.46
N LEU A 89 23.14 4.89 10.92
CA LEU A 89 21.76 5.13 10.48
C LEU A 89 21.23 6.52 10.88
N SER A 90 21.83 7.19 11.88
CA SER A 90 21.50 8.60 12.20
C SER A 90 21.91 9.61 11.13
N ASP A 91 22.76 9.19 10.17
CA ASP A 91 23.15 10.01 9.02
C ASP A 91 22.15 9.86 7.84
N MET A 92 21.14 9.00 7.95
CA MET A 92 20.14 8.82 6.90
C MET A 92 19.21 10.05 6.82
N PRO A 93 19.01 10.65 5.63
CA PRO A 93 18.13 11.81 5.49
C PRO A 93 16.67 11.45 5.76
N ASN A 94 15.91 12.39 6.33
CA ASN A 94 14.45 12.30 6.56
C ASN A 94 13.97 11.09 7.39
N HIS A 95 14.82 10.50 8.24
CA HIS A 95 14.38 9.42 9.12
C HIS A 95 13.51 9.95 10.29
N ASP A 96 12.61 9.12 10.79
CA ASP A 96 11.78 9.34 11.98
C ASP A 96 12.48 8.99 13.31
N ARG A 97 13.75 8.57 13.25
CA ARG A 97 14.56 8.07 14.37
C ARG A 97 14.07 6.76 14.98
N GLN A 98 13.20 6.03 14.30
CA GLN A 98 12.61 4.80 14.82
C GLN A 98 12.94 3.67 13.85
N ILE A 99 13.88 2.82 14.25
CA ILE A 99 14.07 1.55 13.57
C ILE A 99 13.06 0.59 14.17
N PHE A 100 12.04 0.26 13.41
CA PHE A 100 10.94 -0.57 13.88
C PHE A 100 10.90 -1.89 13.13
N ILE A 101 10.78 -2.99 13.87
CA ILE A 101 10.66 -4.34 13.34
C ILE A 101 9.34 -4.90 13.86
N LYS A 102 8.47 -5.32 12.94
CA LYS A 102 7.12 -5.81 13.26
C LYS A 102 6.84 -7.12 12.54
N TYR A 103 6.37 -8.10 13.30
CA TYR A 103 5.68 -9.27 12.77
C TYR A 103 4.27 -8.87 12.33
N ARG A 104 3.93 -9.11 11.07
CA ARG A 104 2.61 -8.82 10.50
C ARG A 104 1.74 -10.07 10.50
N GLY A 105 2.30 -11.21 10.10
CA GLY A 105 1.55 -12.47 10.02
C GLY A 105 0.42 -12.44 9.00
N LEU A 106 0.56 -11.64 7.94
CA LEU A 106 -0.39 -11.54 6.84
C LEU A 106 0.13 -12.36 5.64
N HIS A 107 -0.74 -12.88 4.79
CA HIS A 107 -0.30 -13.48 3.51
C HIS A 107 0.20 -12.39 2.56
N SER A 108 1.42 -11.89 2.77
CA SER A 108 2.04 -10.90 1.89
C SER A 108 2.80 -11.53 0.71
N SER A 109 3.04 -12.85 0.74
CA SER A 109 3.80 -13.57 -0.28
C SER A 109 3.46 -15.07 -0.29
N ASP A 110 3.49 -15.68 -1.47
CA ASP A 110 3.41 -17.14 -1.63
C ASP A 110 4.79 -17.83 -1.46
N LEU A 111 5.88 -17.06 -1.40
CA LEU A 111 7.25 -17.59 -1.37
C LEU A 111 7.70 -18.03 0.02
N TYR A 112 7.16 -17.41 1.07
CA TYR A 112 7.61 -17.61 2.43
C TYR A 112 6.42 -17.93 3.36
N PRO A 113 6.63 -18.75 4.39
CA PRO A 113 5.60 -19.03 5.38
C PRO A 113 5.21 -17.76 6.15
N THR A 114 3.93 -17.66 6.51
CA THR A 114 3.34 -16.49 7.21
C THR A 114 3.99 -16.24 8.58
N GLU A 115 4.58 -17.26 9.18
CA GLU A 115 5.33 -17.21 10.43
C GLU A 115 6.61 -16.37 10.35
N LEU A 116 7.13 -16.15 9.13
CA LEU A 116 8.32 -15.34 8.86
C LEU A 116 7.98 -13.97 8.25
N ASP A 117 6.71 -13.56 8.28
CA ASP A 117 6.25 -12.28 7.73
C ASP A 117 6.59 -11.09 8.66
N TYR A 118 7.89 -10.76 8.68
CA TYR A 118 8.43 -9.59 9.38
C TYR A 118 8.77 -8.45 8.42
N LEU A 119 8.67 -7.24 8.94
CA LEU A 119 8.99 -6.00 8.26
C LEU A 119 9.93 -5.15 9.11
N ILE A 120 10.96 -4.56 8.47
CA ILE A 120 11.83 -3.54 9.07
C ILE A 120 11.43 -2.20 8.45
N SER A 121 11.26 -1.16 9.26
CA SER A 121 11.06 0.21 8.80
C SER A 121 12.00 1.21 9.48
N LEU A 122 12.39 2.25 8.74
CA LEU A 122 13.07 3.45 9.22
C LEU A 122 12.71 4.61 8.27
N GLY A 123 11.88 5.55 8.71
CA GLY A 123 11.29 6.56 7.83
C GLY A 123 10.56 5.91 6.64
N GLU A 124 10.90 6.31 5.42
CA GLU A 124 10.30 5.77 4.18
C GLU A 124 10.89 4.41 3.74
N ILE A 125 11.97 3.95 4.36
CA ILE A 125 12.57 2.65 4.01
C ILE A 125 11.80 1.53 4.69
N ILE A 126 11.30 0.59 3.89
CA ILE A 126 10.62 -0.64 4.32
C ILE A 126 11.32 -1.85 3.71
N ILE A 127 11.56 -2.90 4.49
CA ILE A 127 12.28 -4.12 4.07
C ILE A 127 11.56 -5.36 4.58
N ASN A 128 11.33 -6.32 3.68
CA ASN A 128 10.87 -7.67 3.96
C ASN A 128 11.80 -8.71 3.29
N LEU A 129 11.49 -10.01 3.41
CA LEU A 129 12.29 -11.09 2.80
C LEU A 129 12.42 -10.97 1.28
N GLU A 130 11.35 -10.58 0.58
CA GLU A 130 11.37 -10.41 -0.88
C GLU A 130 12.28 -9.26 -1.29
N SER A 131 12.23 -8.15 -0.56
CA SER A 131 13.11 -6.99 -0.75
C SER A 131 14.57 -7.38 -0.53
N ALA A 132 14.85 -8.18 0.49
CA ALA A 132 16.19 -8.71 0.77
C ALA A 132 16.66 -9.67 -0.33
N LEU A 133 15.80 -10.54 -0.86
CA LEU A 133 16.12 -11.43 -1.98
C LEU A 133 16.47 -10.62 -3.25
N ALA A 134 15.67 -9.60 -3.56
CA ALA A 134 15.94 -8.68 -4.67
C ALA A 134 17.28 -7.95 -4.48
N LEU A 135 17.55 -7.48 -3.26
CA LEU A 135 18.80 -6.81 -2.91
C LEU A 135 20.03 -7.74 -3.01
N THR A 136 19.92 -8.98 -2.54
CA THR A 136 20.98 -10.01 -2.69
C THR A 136 21.29 -10.28 -4.16
N ARG A 137 20.27 -10.36 -5.03
CA ARG A 137 20.46 -10.54 -6.47
C ARG A 137 21.20 -9.36 -7.10
N ARG A 138 20.96 -8.13 -6.63
CA ARG A 138 21.66 -6.92 -7.12
C ARG A 138 23.10 -6.81 -6.63
N HIS A 139 23.37 -7.21 -5.38
CA HIS A 139 24.67 -7.08 -4.72
C HIS A 139 25.36 -8.44 -4.50
N GLN A 140 25.19 -9.38 -5.42
CA GLN A 140 25.63 -10.77 -5.22
C GLN A 140 27.15 -10.88 -4.99
N GLU A 141 27.95 -10.00 -5.58
CA GLU A 141 29.42 -10.01 -5.45
C GLU A 141 29.91 -9.53 -4.07
N THR A 142 29.21 -8.59 -3.45
CA THR A 142 29.63 -7.94 -2.19
C THR A 142 28.83 -8.39 -0.98
N HIS A 143 27.57 -8.79 -1.18
CA HIS A 143 26.61 -9.08 -0.13
C HIS A 143 25.72 -10.31 -0.46
N ALA A 144 26.35 -11.39 -0.93
CA ALA A 144 25.70 -12.65 -1.34
C ALA A 144 24.78 -13.31 -0.29
N HIS A 145 24.98 -13.02 1.00
CA HIS A 145 24.27 -13.70 2.10
C HIS A 145 23.18 -12.85 2.78
N LEU A 146 22.80 -11.67 2.24
CA LEU A 146 21.83 -10.80 2.94
C LEU A 146 20.47 -11.49 3.14
N HIS A 147 19.94 -12.11 2.10
CA HIS A 147 18.67 -12.83 2.18
C HIS A 147 18.74 -13.99 3.17
N GLU A 148 19.80 -14.80 3.14
CA GLU A 148 20.01 -15.92 4.08
C GLU A 148 20.13 -15.43 5.52
N ASN A 149 20.91 -14.37 5.76
CA ASN A 149 21.06 -13.77 7.08
C ASN A 149 19.72 -13.25 7.62
N LEU A 150 18.91 -12.61 6.78
CA LEU A 150 17.61 -12.10 7.18
C LEU A 150 16.62 -13.24 7.47
N LEU A 151 16.65 -14.30 6.66
CA LEU A 151 15.84 -15.49 6.87
C LEU A 151 16.20 -16.18 8.20
N GLU A 152 17.50 -16.37 8.48
CA GLU A 152 17.97 -16.89 9.77
C GLU A 152 17.54 -15.98 10.94
N ALA A 153 17.59 -14.66 10.75
CA ALA A 153 17.16 -13.70 11.76
C ALA A 153 15.65 -13.80 12.08
N TRP A 154 14.79 -13.94 11.07
CA TRP A 154 13.35 -14.12 11.27
C TRP A 154 12.99 -15.43 11.93
N THR A 155 13.67 -16.53 11.58
CA THR A 155 13.52 -17.81 12.28
C THR A 155 13.90 -17.65 13.76
N ALA A 156 15.00 -16.96 14.06
CA ALA A 156 15.40 -16.69 15.44
C ALA A 156 14.38 -15.82 16.18
N PHE A 157 13.81 -14.79 15.55
CA PHE A 157 12.76 -13.97 16.13
C PHE A 157 11.50 -14.80 16.45
N GLN A 158 11.07 -15.64 15.51
CA GLN A 158 9.97 -16.58 15.70
C GLN A 158 10.22 -17.51 16.89
N ASP A 159 11.36 -18.21 16.91
CA ASP A 159 11.73 -19.20 17.93
C ASP A 159 11.84 -18.60 19.34
N ASN A 160 12.11 -17.30 19.42
CA ASN A 160 12.23 -16.56 20.68
C ASN A 160 11.04 -15.66 20.98
N GLY A 161 9.95 -15.75 20.19
CA GLY A 161 8.71 -15.04 20.42
C GLY A 161 8.81 -13.52 20.31
N ILE A 162 9.76 -12.99 19.52
CA ILE A 162 9.86 -11.55 19.24
C ILE A 162 8.87 -11.19 18.14
N THR A 163 7.83 -10.43 18.46
CA THR A 163 6.84 -9.92 17.51
C THR A 163 7.04 -8.45 17.18
N THR A 164 7.60 -7.65 18.10
CA THR A 164 8.00 -6.27 17.82
C THR A 164 9.36 -5.95 18.44
N LEU A 165 10.14 -5.12 17.75
CA LEU A 165 11.38 -4.54 18.27
C LEU A 165 11.49 -3.10 17.77
N LEU A 166 11.60 -2.14 18.69
CA LEU A 166 11.87 -0.75 18.38
C LEU A 166 13.26 -0.37 18.88
N ILE A 167 14.03 0.33 18.05
CA ILE A 167 15.29 0.96 18.43
C ILE A 167 15.21 2.46 18.10
N THR A 168 15.40 3.29 19.12
CA THR A 168 15.48 4.74 18.96
C THR A 168 16.87 5.14 18.49
N VAL A 169 16.94 5.85 17.36
CA VAL A 169 18.19 6.38 16.80
C VAL A 169 18.62 7.63 17.59
N PRO A 170 19.87 7.67 18.07
CA PRO A 170 20.35 8.74 18.91
C PRO A 170 20.40 10.08 18.18
N GLU A 171 20.17 11.17 18.91
CA GLU A 171 20.30 12.53 18.37
C GLU A 171 21.78 12.91 18.20
N THR A 172 22.15 13.51 17.06
CA THR A 172 23.52 13.88 16.75
C THR A 172 24.09 14.80 17.85
N GLY A 173 25.15 14.34 18.54
CA GLY A 173 25.83 15.10 19.59
C GLY A 173 25.38 14.82 21.04
N LYS A 174 24.42 13.92 21.27
CA LYS A 174 24.06 13.43 22.62
C LYS A 174 24.78 12.12 22.96
N HIS A 175 25.14 11.91 24.23
CA HIS A 175 25.72 10.66 24.75
C HIS A 175 24.69 9.52 24.90
N GLU A 176 23.83 9.33 23.90
CA GLU A 176 22.79 8.28 23.89
C GLU A 176 23.37 6.90 23.52
N ASP A 177 24.56 6.86 22.90
CA ASP A 177 25.31 5.65 22.53
C ASP A 177 25.58 4.71 23.73
N GLU A 178 25.82 5.25 24.93
CA GLU A 178 26.07 4.45 26.13
C GLU A 178 24.80 3.75 26.62
N SER A 179 23.64 4.40 26.51
CA SER A 179 22.36 3.80 26.92
C SER A 179 21.98 2.65 26.00
N LEU A 180 22.22 2.80 24.69
CA LEU A 180 22.02 1.75 23.70
C LEU A 180 22.90 0.53 23.98
N ARG A 181 24.19 0.75 24.26
CA ARG A 181 25.13 -0.32 24.63
C ARG A 181 24.68 -1.06 25.89
N ILE A 182 24.35 -0.35 26.96
CA ILE A 182 23.91 -0.96 28.22
C ILE A 182 22.66 -1.83 27.98
N CYS A 183 21.68 -1.34 27.24
CA CYS A 183 20.48 -2.10 26.91
C CYS A 183 20.80 -3.35 26.06
N ALA A 184 21.70 -3.25 25.09
CA ALA A 184 22.15 -4.40 24.30
C ALA A 184 22.87 -5.46 25.15
N GLU A 185 23.73 -5.05 26.10
CA GLU A 185 24.41 -5.96 27.05
C GLU A 185 23.43 -6.66 28.01
N ILE A 186 22.36 -5.96 28.43
CA ILE A 186 21.28 -6.57 29.22
C ILE A 186 20.55 -7.61 28.37
N MET A 187 20.15 -7.25 27.16
CA MET A 187 19.38 -8.13 26.27
C MET A 187 20.15 -9.37 25.87
N SER A 188 21.47 -9.28 25.66
CA SER A 188 22.30 -10.43 25.33
C SER A 188 22.38 -11.50 26.42
N GLN A 189 22.03 -11.14 27.66
CA GLN A 189 22.00 -12.05 28.81
C GLN A 189 20.57 -12.37 29.26
N TYR A 190 19.57 -11.65 28.74
CA TYR A 190 18.19 -11.70 29.24
C TYR A 190 17.55 -13.07 29.07
N LEU A 191 17.57 -13.65 27.86
CA LEU A 191 16.94 -14.94 27.61
C LEU A 191 17.60 -16.07 28.40
N GLN A 192 18.91 -16.01 28.59
CA GLN A 192 19.63 -16.95 29.45
C GLN A 192 19.19 -16.82 30.91
N ALA A 193 19.04 -15.59 31.40
CA ALA A 193 18.58 -15.31 32.75
C ALA A 193 17.16 -15.85 32.98
N VAL A 194 16.26 -15.69 31.99
CA VAL A 194 14.88 -16.19 32.04
C VAL A 194 14.83 -17.72 31.98
N ARG A 195 15.54 -18.36 31.03
CA ARG A 195 15.44 -19.81 30.78
C ARG A 195 16.28 -20.66 31.72
N GLN A 196 17.47 -20.19 32.10
CA GLN A 196 18.48 -20.97 32.82
C GLN A 196 18.77 -20.43 34.23
N GLY A 197 18.11 -19.34 34.65
CA GLY A 197 18.36 -18.71 35.95
C GLY A 197 19.72 -18.00 36.05
N GLY A 198 20.33 -17.65 34.91
CA GLY A 198 21.58 -16.89 34.84
C GLY A 198 21.46 -15.49 35.46
N GLN A 199 22.59 -14.89 35.85
CA GLN A 199 22.62 -13.50 36.32
C GLN A 199 22.92 -12.56 35.15
N ILE A 200 22.20 -11.44 35.08
CA ILE A 200 22.53 -10.34 34.16
C ILE A 200 23.58 -9.45 34.84
N VAL A 201 24.74 -9.31 34.21
CA VAL A 201 25.89 -8.60 34.77
C VAL A 201 26.41 -7.57 33.78
N LEU A 202 26.57 -6.33 34.24
CA LEU A 202 27.15 -5.22 33.50
C LEU A 202 28.54 -4.88 34.03
N LYS A 203 29.48 -4.61 33.13
CA LYS A 203 30.83 -4.12 33.47
C LYS A 203 30.93 -2.67 33.01
N SER A 204 30.76 -1.72 33.92
CA SER A 204 30.89 -0.29 33.61
C SER A 204 31.96 0.34 34.49
N HIS A 205 32.90 1.08 33.90
CA HIS A 205 33.97 1.79 34.61
C HIS A 205 34.75 0.93 35.62
N GLY A 206 35.00 -0.35 35.28
CA GLY A 206 35.72 -1.31 36.13
C GLY A 206 34.92 -1.87 37.31
N LYS A 207 33.63 -1.53 37.45
CA LYS A 207 32.72 -2.07 38.46
C LYS A 207 31.73 -3.05 37.83
N VAL A 208 31.50 -4.13 38.54
CA VAL A 208 30.53 -5.17 38.18
C VAL A 208 29.20 -4.83 38.84
N HIS A 209 28.16 -4.65 38.03
CA HIS A 209 26.81 -4.34 38.48
C HIS A 209 25.86 -5.47 38.09
N GLN A 210 25.15 -6.02 39.06
CA GLN A 210 24.10 -7.02 38.79
C GLN A 210 22.78 -6.32 38.47
N VAL A 211 22.17 -6.68 37.35
CA VAL A 211 20.85 -6.18 36.94
C VAL A 211 19.78 -7.18 37.38
N PRO A 212 18.72 -6.76 38.09
CA PRO A 212 17.66 -7.66 38.51
C PRO A 212 16.73 -7.98 37.33
N LEU A 213 16.30 -9.25 37.25
CA LEU A 213 15.17 -9.63 36.40
C LEU A 213 13.88 -9.04 37.01
N VAL A 214 13.19 -8.18 36.27
CA VAL A 214 11.97 -7.50 36.71
C VAL A 214 10.76 -8.18 36.06
N HIS A 215 9.71 -8.36 36.86
CA HIS A 215 8.46 -8.96 36.38
C HIS A 215 7.39 -7.88 36.21
N ASP A 216 6.55 -8.05 35.20
CA ASP A 216 5.41 -7.18 34.89
C ASP A 216 4.22 -7.36 35.85
N GLU A 217 3.09 -6.75 35.49
CA GLU A 217 1.80 -6.83 36.19
C GLU A 217 1.22 -8.25 36.27
N ASP A 218 1.55 -9.12 35.32
CA ASP A 218 1.11 -10.51 35.24
C ASP A 218 2.14 -11.47 35.88
N ASN A 219 3.17 -10.92 36.52
CA ASN A 219 4.26 -11.65 37.14
C ASN A 219 5.04 -12.51 36.14
N VAL A 220 5.21 -12.01 34.91
CA VAL A 220 6.05 -12.57 33.85
C VAL A 220 7.31 -11.71 33.72
N PRO A 221 8.51 -12.31 33.50
CA PRO A 221 9.71 -11.52 33.23
C PRO A 221 9.54 -10.60 32.02
N ASP A 222 9.80 -9.30 32.20
CA ASP A 222 9.67 -8.31 31.14
C ASP A 222 11.03 -7.68 30.76
N PRO A 223 11.41 -7.69 29.47
CA PRO A 223 12.69 -7.18 29.02
C PRO A 223 12.80 -5.65 29.16
N ASN A 224 11.70 -4.91 28.96
CA ASN A 224 11.68 -3.45 28.95
C ASN A 224 11.85 -2.86 30.37
N LEU A 225 11.16 -3.45 31.35
CA LEU A 225 11.29 -3.17 32.77
C LEU A 225 12.65 -3.62 33.32
N THR A 226 13.18 -4.75 32.85
CA THR A 226 14.54 -5.21 33.20
C THR A 226 15.61 -4.26 32.68
N MET A 227 15.52 -3.81 31.42
CA MET A 227 16.38 -2.76 30.87
C MET A 227 16.24 -1.44 31.62
N THR A 228 15.00 -1.05 31.97
CA THR A 228 14.73 0.16 32.77
C THR A 228 15.43 0.08 34.13
N ALA A 229 15.38 -1.06 34.81
CA ALA A 229 16.06 -1.25 36.09
C ALA A 229 17.58 -1.20 35.94
N GLY A 230 18.15 -1.81 34.89
CA GLY A 230 19.58 -1.80 34.63
C GLY A 230 20.11 -0.41 34.32
N LEU A 231 19.47 0.30 33.38
CA LEU A 231 19.86 1.64 32.92
C LEU A 231 19.76 2.70 34.04
N ASN A 232 18.87 2.48 35.01
CA ASN A 232 18.64 3.39 36.14
C ASN A 232 19.22 2.89 37.47
N HIS A 233 20.00 1.79 37.45
CA HIS A 233 20.60 1.17 38.63
C HIS A 233 19.61 0.90 39.79
N LEU A 234 18.41 0.42 39.44
CA LEU A 234 17.38 0.08 40.42
C LEU A 234 17.63 -1.30 41.02
N SER A 235 17.61 -1.41 42.35
CA SER A 235 17.58 -2.71 43.03
C SER A 235 16.27 -3.46 42.76
N LYS A 236 16.28 -4.79 42.77
CA LYS A 236 15.09 -5.65 42.59
C LYS A 236 13.86 -5.17 43.37
N ALA A 237 14.04 -4.91 44.68
CA ALA A 237 12.96 -4.45 45.55
C ALA A 237 12.38 -3.07 45.19
N LYS A 238 13.19 -2.18 44.60
CA LYS A 238 12.73 -0.86 44.14
C LYS A 238 12.01 -0.97 42.80
N ALA A 239 12.53 -1.78 41.88
CA ALA A 239 11.92 -2.02 40.58
C ALA A 239 10.55 -2.69 40.74
N GLN A 240 10.43 -3.77 41.53
CA GLN A 240 9.15 -4.45 41.72
C GLN A 240 8.11 -3.55 42.43
N LYS A 241 8.53 -2.77 43.45
CA LYS A 241 7.65 -1.79 44.09
C LYS A 241 7.18 -0.67 43.15
N LEU A 242 7.97 -0.34 42.13
CA LEU A 242 7.54 0.62 41.11
C LEU A 242 6.43 0.01 40.26
N VAL A 243 6.62 -1.22 39.78
CA VAL A 243 5.64 -1.98 39.00
C VAL A 243 4.32 -2.10 39.77
N GLU A 244 4.36 -2.60 41.01
CA GLU A 244 3.18 -2.77 41.88
C GLU A 244 2.39 -1.45 42.08
N LYS A 245 3.10 -0.33 42.23
CA LYS A 245 2.45 0.97 42.43
C LYS A 245 1.76 1.49 41.17
N ILE A 246 2.39 1.31 40.01
CA ILE A 246 1.83 1.74 38.73
C ILE A 246 0.64 0.86 38.36
N ASP A 247 0.76 -0.46 38.51
CA ASP A 247 -0.35 -1.40 38.31
C ASP A 247 -1.57 -1.05 39.18
N GLN A 248 -1.36 -0.72 40.47
CA GLN A 248 -2.44 -0.26 41.34
C GLN A 248 -3.06 1.08 40.91
N LEU A 249 -2.29 1.98 40.28
CA LEU A 249 -2.82 3.23 39.74
C LEU A 249 -3.67 2.95 38.49
N ILE A 250 -3.18 2.10 37.59
CA ILE A 250 -3.92 1.61 36.41
C ILE A 250 -5.28 1.03 36.82
N LYS A 251 -5.29 0.13 37.80
CA LYS A 251 -6.50 -0.57 38.27
C LYS A 251 -7.52 0.31 39.00
N LYS A 252 -7.10 1.43 39.59
CA LYS A 252 -8.00 2.30 40.38
C LYS A 252 -8.77 3.32 39.53
N GLU A 253 -8.58 3.36 38.20
CA GLU A 253 -9.13 4.36 37.27
C GLU A 253 -8.92 5.83 37.70
N SER A 254 -8.07 6.07 38.69
CA SER A 254 -7.75 7.37 39.23
C SER A 254 -6.57 7.98 38.46
N ILE A 255 -6.77 8.37 37.19
CA ILE A 255 -5.63 8.56 36.29
C ILE A 255 -5.72 9.81 35.40
N SER A 256 -4.63 10.59 35.45
CA SER A 256 -4.24 11.69 34.55
C SER A 256 -3.21 11.26 33.49
N ILE A 257 -3.20 9.97 33.11
CA ILE A 257 -2.30 9.33 32.13
C ILE A 257 -3.13 9.07 30.86
N PRO A 258 -2.59 9.38 29.66
CA PRO A 258 -3.26 9.10 28.38
C PRO A 258 -3.59 7.61 28.21
N ILE A 259 -4.71 7.31 27.53
CA ILE A 259 -5.18 5.94 27.27
C ILE A 259 -4.12 5.13 26.50
N ASP A 260 -3.44 5.75 25.54
CA ASP A 260 -2.38 5.15 24.72
C ASP A 260 -1.23 4.54 25.55
N ASP A 261 -1.05 5.03 26.77
CA ASP A 261 0.05 4.69 27.65
C ASP A 261 -0.35 3.79 28.83
N ILE A 262 -1.62 3.40 28.93
CA ILE A 262 -2.14 2.42 29.90
C ILE A 262 -2.00 0.99 29.37
N THR A 263 -1.46 0.82 28.17
CA THR A 263 -1.32 -0.49 27.48
C THR A 263 -0.52 -1.54 28.26
N ASN A 264 0.45 -1.13 29.08
CA ASN A 264 1.13 -1.97 30.08
C ASN A 264 1.83 -1.09 31.14
N VAL A 265 2.34 -1.69 32.22
CA VAL A 265 3.03 -0.95 33.29
C VAL A 265 4.27 -0.20 32.77
N TYR A 266 5.02 -0.76 31.83
CA TYR A 266 6.21 -0.12 31.26
C TYR A 266 5.87 1.23 30.61
N ASN A 267 4.82 1.28 29.79
CA ASN A 267 4.38 2.52 29.13
C ASN A 267 3.89 3.55 30.15
N ALA A 268 3.09 3.13 31.13
CA ALA A 268 2.55 4.02 32.16
C ALA A 268 3.64 4.67 33.03
N VAL A 269 4.78 3.97 33.25
CA VAL A 269 5.95 4.54 33.93
C VAL A 269 6.47 5.78 33.20
N PHE A 270 6.58 5.73 31.86
CA PHE A 270 7.16 6.81 31.06
C PHE A 270 6.16 7.90 30.66
N SER A 271 4.88 7.71 30.98
CA SER A 271 3.82 8.72 30.77
C SER A 271 3.47 9.50 32.03
N THR A 272 4.04 9.10 33.17
CA THR A 272 4.02 9.91 34.38
C THR A 272 5.15 10.94 34.35
N GLU A 273 4.85 12.22 34.17
CA GLU A 273 5.84 13.32 34.07
C GLU A 273 6.93 13.27 35.16
N LYS A 274 6.54 12.99 36.41
CA LYS A 274 7.48 12.88 37.54
C LYS A 274 8.48 11.72 37.39
N LEU A 275 8.07 10.61 36.80
CA LEU A 275 8.92 9.44 36.58
C LEU A 275 9.75 9.60 35.31
N LYS A 276 9.15 10.13 34.24
CA LYS A 276 9.84 10.49 32.99
C LYS A 276 11.02 11.44 33.22
N ALA A 277 10.88 12.40 34.14
CA ALA A 277 11.97 13.31 34.51
C ALA A 277 13.09 12.66 35.35
N ARG A 278 12.85 11.48 35.94
CA ARG A 278 13.77 10.83 36.89
C ARG A 278 14.41 9.56 36.36
N LEU A 279 13.77 8.90 35.41
CA LEU A 279 14.18 7.63 34.84
C LEU A 279 14.59 7.84 33.38
N LYS A 280 15.74 7.28 33.01
CA LYS A 280 16.15 7.13 31.62
C LYS A 280 15.29 6.03 30.98
N LYS A 281 14.66 6.35 29.85
CA LYS A 281 13.93 5.38 29.02
C LYS A 281 14.93 4.53 28.23
N PRO A 282 14.78 3.20 28.21
CA PRO A 282 15.55 2.35 27.30
C PRO A 282 15.38 2.79 25.83
N PRO A 283 16.45 2.89 25.03
CA PRO A 283 16.35 3.14 23.59
C PRO A 283 15.98 1.89 22.79
N ILE A 284 15.85 0.72 23.43
CA ILE A 284 15.39 -0.54 22.85
C ILE A 284 14.09 -0.92 23.55
N GLU A 285 13.06 -1.26 22.79
CA GLU A 285 11.79 -1.81 23.29
C GLU A 285 11.46 -3.12 22.57
N VAL A 286 11.22 -4.18 23.32
CA VAL A 286 10.94 -5.53 22.80
C VAL A 286 9.51 -5.92 23.15
N ASN A 287 8.74 -6.40 22.17
CA ASN A 287 7.37 -6.87 22.35
C ASN A 287 6.45 -5.86 23.07
N ASN A 288 6.73 -4.56 22.93
CA ASN A 288 5.88 -3.56 23.54
C ASN A 288 4.57 -3.45 22.73
N VAL A 289 3.48 -3.86 23.38
CA VAL A 289 2.12 -3.92 22.86
C VAL A 289 1.65 -2.62 22.22
N LYS A 290 2.09 -1.46 22.73
CA LYS A 290 1.76 -0.15 22.17
C LYS A 290 2.01 -0.10 20.65
N TRP A 291 3.10 -0.72 20.20
CA TRP A 291 3.51 -0.72 18.79
C TRP A 291 2.72 -1.68 17.90
N LEU A 292 1.89 -2.55 18.49
CA LEU A 292 0.91 -3.34 17.74
C LEU A 292 -0.40 -2.57 17.51
N MET A 293 -0.63 -1.51 18.29
CA MET A 293 -1.89 -0.79 18.32
C MET A 293 -1.86 0.54 17.56
N LEU A 294 -0.67 1.11 17.36
CA LEU A 294 -0.44 2.37 16.66
C LEU A 294 0.13 2.10 15.26
N ALA A 295 -0.43 2.73 14.23
CA ALA A 295 0.19 2.77 12.90
C ALA A 295 1.23 3.90 12.82
N SER A 296 1.09 4.93 13.66
CA SER A 296 2.08 6.00 13.88
C SER A 296 2.03 6.55 15.32
N ASP A 297 3.10 7.23 15.75
CA ASP A 297 3.16 7.95 17.03
C ASP A 297 2.10 9.07 17.19
N GLN A 298 1.36 9.41 16.13
CA GLN A 298 0.32 10.44 16.12
C GLN A 298 -1.11 9.87 16.22
N ASP A 299 -1.28 8.55 16.20
CA ASP A 299 -2.61 7.94 16.26
C ASP A 299 -3.19 8.03 17.67
N ILE A 300 -4.47 8.41 17.77
CA ILE A 300 -5.21 8.41 19.03
C ILE A 300 -5.73 6.99 19.30
N LEU A 301 -5.39 6.40 20.44
CA LEU A 301 -5.86 5.07 20.80
C LEU A 301 -7.18 5.15 21.59
N HIS A 302 -8.19 4.47 21.07
CA HIS A 302 -9.49 4.35 21.74
C HIS A 302 -9.50 3.19 22.74
N LYS A 303 -10.30 3.33 23.81
CA LYS A 303 -10.37 2.36 24.90
C LYS A 303 -10.81 0.98 24.40
N GLU A 304 -11.77 0.96 23.48
CA GLU A 304 -12.35 -0.24 22.87
C GLU A 304 -11.29 -1.08 22.15
N LYS A 305 -10.39 -0.43 21.41
CA LYS A 305 -9.27 -1.09 20.73
C LYS A 305 -8.29 -1.72 21.72
N VAL A 306 -7.95 -1.02 22.81
CA VAL A 306 -7.11 -1.55 23.90
C VAL A 306 -7.77 -2.77 24.54
N ASP A 307 -9.04 -2.67 24.88
CA ASP A 307 -9.79 -3.73 25.54
C ASP A 307 -9.95 -4.98 24.65
N LEU A 308 -10.12 -4.77 23.33
CA LEU A 308 -10.16 -5.84 22.32
C LEU A 308 -8.82 -6.56 22.21
N VAL A 309 -7.72 -5.83 22.04
CA VAL A 309 -6.38 -6.44 21.97
C VAL A 309 -6.04 -7.19 23.26
N ASN A 310 -6.39 -6.64 24.43
CA ASN A 310 -6.25 -7.33 25.71
C ASN A 310 -7.09 -8.62 25.76
N ALA A 311 -8.27 -8.65 25.11
CA ALA A 311 -9.06 -9.89 24.99
C ALA A 311 -8.35 -10.92 24.11
N VAL A 312 -7.76 -10.49 22.99
CA VAL A 312 -6.95 -11.37 22.12
C VAL A 312 -5.75 -11.95 22.88
N PHE A 313 -4.99 -11.13 23.60
CA PHE A 313 -3.85 -11.60 24.39
C PHE A 313 -4.24 -12.54 25.51
N LYS A 314 -5.35 -12.28 26.19
CA LYS A 314 -5.87 -13.20 27.19
C LYS A 314 -6.22 -14.56 26.58
N LYS A 315 -6.76 -14.57 25.36
CA LYS A 315 -7.14 -15.80 24.64
C LYS A 315 -5.95 -16.61 24.13
N PHE A 316 -4.92 -15.93 23.61
CA PHE A 316 -3.80 -16.56 22.89
C PHE A 316 -2.44 -16.49 23.62
N GLY A 317 -2.44 -16.11 24.90
CA GLY A 317 -1.25 -16.12 25.76
C GLY A 317 -0.28 -14.98 25.47
N HIS A 318 -0.69 -13.74 25.76
CA HIS A 318 0.10 -12.50 25.57
C HIS A 318 0.44 -12.21 24.10
N ALA A 319 1.48 -11.41 23.85
CA ALA A 319 1.92 -10.95 22.53
C ALA A 319 2.60 -12.05 21.68
N SER A 320 2.00 -13.25 21.64
CA SER A 320 2.40 -14.36 20.78
C SER A 320 2.18 -14.01 19.30
N GLN A 321 2.91 -14.68 18.39
CA GLN A 321 2.71 -14.48 16.94
C GLN A 321 1.26 -14.76 16.53
N GLU A 322 0.60 -15.75 17.14
CA GLU A 322 -0.81 -16.04 16.86
C GLU A 322 -1.72 -14.88 17.29
N ALA A 323 -1.51 -14.32 18.48
CA ALA A 323 -2.28 -13.16 18.93
C ALA A 323 -2.09 -11.95 18.01
N VAL A 324 -0.83 -11.65 17.64
CA VAL A 324 -0.49 -10.55 16.72
C VAL A 324 -1.13 -10.76 15.34
N GLN A 325 -1.08 -11.98 14.83
CA GLN A 325 -1.73 -12.31 13.56
C GLN A 325 -3.24 -12.06 13.61
N ILE A 326 -3.92 -12.38 14.72
CA ILE A 326 -5.35 -12.10 14.88
C ILE A 326 -5.63 -10.60 14.96
N ILE A 327 -4.82 -9.84 15.70
CA ILE A 327 -4.92 -8.37 15.76
C ILE A 327 -4.78 -7.77 14.36
N ASN A 328 -3.73 -8.14 13.63
CA ASN A 328 -3.51 -7.63 12.28
C ASN A 328 -4.58 -8.14 11.29
N THR A 329 -5.16 -9.31 11.52
CA THR A 329 -6.31 -9.77 10.72
C THR A 329 -7.52 -8.87 10.91
N ILE A 330 -7.78 -8.44 12.15
CA ILE A 330 -8.90 -7.56 12.48
C ILE A 330 -8.69 -6.17 11.88
N TYR A 331 -7.49 -5.58 12.04
CA TYR A 331 -7.24 -4.17 11.72
C TYR A 331 -6.59 -3.90 10.35
N GLU A 332 -5.78 -4.82 9.81
CA GLU A 332 -4.86 -4.52 8.69
C GLU A 332 -5.03 -5.45 7.48
N ALA A 333 -5.69 -6.60 7.60
CA ALA A 333 -5.69 -7.60 6.53
C ALA A 333 -6.38 -7.11 5.25
N ASP A 334 -5.77 -7.46 4.11
CA ASP A 334 -6.46 -7.51 2.82
C ASP A 334 -6.87 -8.95 2.53
N LEU A 335 -8.14 -9.27 2.82
CA LEU A 335 -8.67 -10.62 2.62
C LEU A 335 -8.73 -11.01 1.13
N ASN A 336 -8.60 -10.07 0.18
CA ASN A 336 -8.58 -10.42 -1.24
C ASN A 336 -7.33 -11.18 -1.69
N ALA A 337 -6.25 -11.08 -0.92
CA ALA A 337 -5.02 -11.84 -1.13
C ALA A 337 -5.11 -13.29 -0.63
N TRP A 338 -6.19 -13.65 0.09
CA TRP A 338 -6.30 -14.93 0.79
C TRP A 338 -7.17 -15.92 0.03
N SER A 339 -6.97 -17.22 0.29
CA SER A 339 -7.87 -18.26 -0.20
C SER A 339 -9.18 -18.30 0.61
N PRO A 340 -10.28 -18.86 0.08
CA PRO A 340 -11.51 -19.08 0.85
C PRO A 340 -11.28 -19.87 2.14
N VAL A 341 -10.31 -20.80 2.14
CA VAL A 341 -9.95 -21.63 3.30
C VAL A 341 -9.29 -20.78 4.37
N ASP A 342 -8.31 -19.94 3.99
CA ASP A 342 -7.58 -19.09 4.94
C ASP A 342 -8.52 -18.10 5.62
N ILE A 343 -9.45 -17.51 4.85
CA ILE A 343 -10.50 -16.64 5.39
C ILE A 343 -11.34 -17.40 6.42
N GLY A 344 -11.78 -18.62 6.10
CA GLY A 344 -12.56 -19.45 7.01
C GLY A 344 -11.81 -19.80 8.30
N VAL A 345 -10.52 -20.19 8.21
CA VAL A 345 -9.66 -20.47 9.38
C VAL A 345 -9.54 -19.23 10.27
N LYS A 346 -9.36 -18.06 9.67
CA LYS A 346 -9.12 -16.81 10.41
C LYS A 346 -10.39 -16.28 11.07
N LEU A 347 -11.53 -16.36 10.39
CA LEU A 347 -12.85 -16.06 10.98
C LEU A 347 -13.23 -17.02 12.12
N GLN A 348 -12.79 -18.28 12.06
CA GLN A 348 -12.92 -19.22 13.18
C GLN A 348 -12.04 -18.81 14.36
N LYS A 349 -10.80 -18.37 14.15
CA LYS A 349 -9.98 -17.86 15.26
C LYS A 349 -10.59 -16.59 15.89
N ILE A 350 -11.10 -15.67 15.07
CA ILE A 350 -11.83 -14.48 15.53
C ILE A 350 -13.09 -14.86 16.33
N THR A 351 -13.79 -15.94 15.94
CA THR A 351 -14.94 -16.47 16.71
C THR A 351 -14.55 -16.75 18.16
N THR A 352 -13.39 -17.36 18.39
CA THR A 352 -12.93 -17.68 19.75
C THR A 352 -12.61 -16.45 20.60
N VAL A 353 -12.30 -15.30 19.97
CA VAL A 353 -12.10 -14.00 20.63
C VAL A 353 -13.45 -13.38 20.97
N LEU A 354 -14.41 -13.43 20.03
CA LEU A 354 -15.76 -12.94 20.26
C LEU A 354 -16.42 -13.68 21.44
N GLU A 355 -16.28 -15.00 21.50
CA GLU A 355 -16.75 -15.82 22.62
C GLU A 355 -16.08 -15.40 23.95
N GLU A 356 -14.77 -15.13 23.95
CA GLU A 356 -14.06 -14.64 25.15
C GLU A 356 -14.59 -13.27 25.62
N ILE A 357 -14.92 -12.36 24.69
CA ILE A 357 -15.49 -11.04 25.00
C ILE A 357 -16.88 -11.20 25.64
N GLU A 358 -17.71 -12.07 25.07
CA GLU A 358 -19.06 -12.34 25.57
C GLU A 358 -19.03 -13.02 26.96
N GLU A 359 -18.15 -14.01 27.15
CA GLU A 359 -17.97 -14.70 28.44
C GLU A 359 -17.44 -13.78 29.54
N THR A 360 -16.49 -12.91 29.22
CA THR A 360 -15.89 -11.97 30.17
C THR A 360 -16.73 -10.71 30.42
N LYS A 361 -17.85 -10.54 29.70
CA LYS A 361 -18.73 -9.37 29.77
C LYS A 361 -17.98 -8.05 29.65
N LYS A 362 -16.98 -7.99 28.75
CA LYS A 362 -16.17 -6.80 28.48
C LYS A 362 -16.98 -5.62 27.89
N GLY A 363 -18.24 -5.84 27.55
CA GLY A 363 -19.20 -4.82 27.15
C GLY A 363 -19.48 -4.80 25.65
N GLU A 364 -20.66 -4.30 25.29
CA GLU A 364 -21.14 -4.21 23.90
C GLU A 364 -20.23 -3.38 23.00
N ALA A 365 -19.53 -2.38 23.56
CA ALA A 365 -18.61 -1.52 22.80
C ALA A 365 -17.41 -2.29 22.21
N VAL A 366 -16.80 -3.21 22.99
CA VAL A 366 -15.65 -4.02 22.53
C VAL A 366 -16.09 -5.06 21.50
N GLU A 367 -17.30 -5.58 21.67
CA GLU A 367 -17.92 -6.49 20.70
C GLU A 367 -18.15 -5.79 19.36
N ASN A 368 -18.70 -4.57 19.40
CA ASN A 368 -18.93 -3.75 18.22
C ASN A 368 -17.62 -3.39 17.52
N GLU A 369 -16.58 -2.99 18.26
CA GLU A 369 -15.24 -2.73 17.71
C GLU A 369 -14.74 -3.94 16.90
N LEU A 370 -14.86 -5.16 17.45
CA LEU A 370 -14.44 -6.37 16.73
C LEU A 370 -15.27 -6.60 15.45
N LEU A 371 -16.60 -6.52 15.55
CA LEU A 371 -17.49 -6.82 14.43
C LEU A 371 -17.43 -5.78 13.32
N GLU A 372 -17.26 -4.50 13.66
CA GLU A 372 -17.09 -3.41 12.68
C GLU A 372 -15.78 -3.57 11.91
N ASN A 373 -14.67 -3.84 12.60
CA ASN A 373 -13.40 -4.08 11.92
C ASN A 373 -13.47 -5.33 11.02
N VAL A 374 -14.07 -6.44 11.48
CA VAL A 374 -14.30 -7.63 10.63
C VAL A 374 -15.17 -7.29 9.42
N ARG A 375 -16.22 -6.50 9.61
CA ARG A 375 -17.09 -6.03 8.52
C ARG A 375 -16.30 -5.23 7.48
N ASP A 376 -15.43 -4.33 7.92
CA ASP A 376 -14.58 -3.50 7.04
C ASP A 376 -13.58 -4.35 6.25
N ARG A 377 -13.13 -5.47 6.80
CA ARG A 377 -12.27 -6.43 6.08
C ARG A 377 -13.03 -7.27 5.05
N LEU A 378 -14.29 -7.60 5.33
CA LEU A 378 -15.16 -8.35 4.41
C LEU A 378 -15.75 -7.46 3.30
N ASP A 379 -15.87 -6.16 3.53
CA ASP A 379 -16.45 -5.20 2.59
C ASP A 379 -15.76 -5.16 1.20
N PRO A 380 -14.42 -5.09 1.10
CA PRO A 380 -13.75 -5.03 -0.20
C PRO A 380 -13.61 -6.39 -0.90
N LEU A 381 -14.15 -7.48 -0.34
CA LEU A 381 -13.99 -8.82 -0.92
C LEU A 381 -14.58 -8.93 -2.33
N ARG A 382 -13.79 -9.52 -3.24
CA ARG A 382 -14.21 -9.83 -4.61
C ARG A 382 -15.35 -10.84 -4.64
N ASP A 383 -16.24 -10.68 -5.62
CA ASP A 383 -17.44 -11.49 -5.78
C ASP A 383 -17.10 -12.99 -5.98
N GLU A 384 -16.04 -13.30 -6.74
CA GLU A 384 -15.61 -14.70 -6.96
C GLU A 384 -15.18 -15.38 -5.66
N LEU A 385 -14.49 -14.64 -4.79
CA LEU A 385 -14.01 -15.13 -3.51
C LEU A 385 -15.16 -15.38 -2.55
N LEU A 386 -16.12 -14.44 -2.48
CA LEU A 386 -17.36 -14.60 -1.73
C LEU A 386 -18.18 -15.79 -2.23
N ASP A 387 -18.30 -15.99 -3.55
CA ASP A 387 -19.06 -17.10 -4.13
C ASP A 387 -18.48 -18.46 -3.72
N ASN A 388 -17.15 -18.56 -3.60
CA ASN A 388 -16.43 -19.78 -3.19
C ASN A 388 -16.50 -20.09 -1.68
N ILE A 389 -17.04 -19.19 -0.85
CA ILE A 389 -17.29 -19.44 0.58
C ILE A 389 -18.71 -19.99 0.76
N GLY A 390 -18.86 -21.29 1.03
CA GLY A 390 -20.12 -21.91 1.41
C GLY A 390 -20.54 -21.56 2.84
N ILE A 391 -21.85 -21.58 3.12
CA ILE A 391 -22.38 -21.41 4.47
C ILE A 391 -23.37 -22.55 4.73
N GLU A 392 -23.15 -23.31 5.80
CA GLU A 392 -24.06 -24.36 6.25
C GLU A 392 -24.23 -24.28 7.76
N LYS A 393 -25.45 -23.94 8.21
CA LYS A 393 -25.79 -23.70 9.62
C LYS A 393 -24.83 -22.70 10.27
N ASP A 394 -23.92 -23.21 11.10
CA ASP A 394 -22.93 -22.54 11.93
C ASP A 394 -21.49 -22.70 11.38
N ALA A 395 -21.33 -23.18 10.14
CA ALA A 395 -20.02 -23.39 9.53
C ALA A 395 -19.85 -22.68 8.19
N LEU A 396 -18.66 -22.12 7.98
CA LEU A 396 -18.16 -21.72 6.67
C LEU A 396 -17.50 -22.92 5.99
N LYS A 397 -17.82 -23.13 4.72
CA LYS A 397 -17.28 -24.22 3.91
C LYS A 397 -16.47 -23.69 2.74
N ALA A 398 -15.42 -24.41 2.36
CA ALA A 398 -14.63 -24.12 1.18
C ALA A 398 -14.06 -25.43 0.59
N ILE A 399 -13.41 -25.34 -0.56
CA ILE A 399 -12.66 -26.44 -1.17
C ILE A 399 -11.17 -26.08 -1.10
N LYS A 400 -10.36 -26.96 -0.53
CA LYS A 400 -8.90 -26.82 -0.48
C LYS A 400 -8.28 -27.02 -1.89
N PRO A 401 -7.04 -26.57 -2.12
CA PRO A 401 -6.35 -26.77 -3.41
C PRO A 401 -6.22 -28.24 -3.85
N ASP A 402 -6.18 -29.18 -2.90
CA ASP A 402 -6.13 -30.63 -3.14
C ASP A 402 -7.51 -31.25 -3.45
N GLY A 403 -8.58 -30.44 -3.43
CA GLY A 403 -9.96 -30.88 -3.67
C GLY A 403 -10.70 -31.34 -2.42
N GLU A 404 -10.06 -31.36 -1.24
CA GLU A 404 -10.74 -31.75 0.00
C GLU A 404 -11.71 -30.67 0.50
N PRO A 405 -12.86 -31.05 1.07
CA PRO A 405 -13.76 -30.10 1.71
C PRO A 405 -13.16 -29.55 3.00
N PHE A 406 -13.24 -28.24 3.17
CA PHE A 406 -12.93 -27.53 4.40
C PHE A 406 -14.22 -27.07 5.08
N SER A 407 -14.26 -27.12 6.41
CA SER A 407 -15.37 -26.63 7.21
C SER A 407 -14.85 -26.02 8.51
N ALA A 408 -15.25 -24.79 8.81
CA ALA A 408 -14.88 -24.08 10.02
C ALA A 408 -16.13 -23.56 10.72
N THR A 409 -16.31 -23.93 11.99
CA THR A 409 -17.40 -23.41 12.82
C THR A 409 -17.12 -21.95 13.16
N VAL A 410 -18.11 -21.08 12.96
CA VAL A 410 -17.98 -19.63 13.10
C VAL A 410 -19.19 -19.06 13.84
N HIS A 411 -18.96 -18.03 14.65
CA HIS A 411 -20.02 -17.39 15.43
C HIS A 411 -21.16 -16.88 14.54
N ASN A 412 -22.41 -16.97 15.00
CA ASN A 412 -23.59 -16.57 14.23
C ASN A 412 -23.51 -15.10 13.77
N LYS A 413 -23.00 -14.19 14.60
CA LYS A 413 -22.82 -12.76 14.24
C LYS A 413 -21.88 -12.59 13.04
N ILE A 414 -20.79 -13.36 12.99
CA ILE A 414 -19.83 -13.33 11.86
C ILE A 414 -20.43 -14.02 10.64
N ILE A 415 -21.15 -15.14 10.80
CA ILE A 415 -21.88 -15.79 9.70
C ILE A 415 -22.89 -14.83 9.08
N ASP A 416 -23.58 -14.03 9.87
CA ASP A 416 -24.55 -13.07 9.37
C ASP A 416 -23.88 -11.93 8.60
N LEU A 417 -22.65 -11.51 8.97
CA LEU A 417 -21.82 -10.62 8.14
C LEU A 417 -21.48 -11.28 6.80
N VAL A 418 -21.00 -12.53 6.78
CA VAL A 418 -20.67 -13.23 5.53
C VAL A 418 -21.92 -13.43 4.66
N LYS A 419 -23.06 -13.80 5.25
CA LYS A 419 -24.37 -13.89 4.55
C LYS A 419 -24.76 -12.54 3.96
N PHE A 420 -24.60 -11.45 4.71
CA PHE A 420 -24.89 -10.10 4.23
C PHE A 420 -24.03 -9.77 3.01
N PHE A 421 -22.71 -9.98 3.06
CA PHE A 421 -21.82 -9.68 1.92
C PHE A 421 -22.04 -10.60 0.72
N LYS A 422 -22.33 -11.90 0.92
CA LYS A 422 -22.77 -12.80 -0.16
C LYS A 422 -24.11 -12.36 -0.77
N GLY A 423 -25.07 -11.95 0.06
CA GLY A 423 -26.33 -11.37 -0.37
C GLY A 423 -26.11 -10.11 -1.21
N ARG A 424 -25.28 -9.19 -0.70
CA ARG A 424 -24.87 -7.96 -1.37
C ARG A 424 -24.27 -8.21 -2.74
N SER A 425 -23.36 -9.17 -2.87
CA SER A 425 -22.80 -9.60 -4.15
C SER A 425 -23.89 -10.05 -5.13
N LYS A 426 -24.83 -10.89 -4.69
CA LYS A 426 -25.96 -11.35 -5.52
C LYS A 426 -26.88 -10.21 -5.93
N THR A 427 -27.22 -9.32 -5.00
CA THR A 427 -28.09 -8.16 -5.26
C THR A 427 -27.40 -7.16 -6.18
N ARG A 428 -26.09 -6.94 -6.06
CA ARG A 428 -25.29 -6.14 -7.02
C ARG A 428 -25.35 -6.73 -8.43
N ARG A 429 -25.22 -8.06 -8.57
CA ARG A 429 -25.39 -8.73 -9.87
C ARG A 429 -26.80 -8.58 -10.46
N LYS A 430 -27.84 -8.71 -9.64
CA LYS A 430 -29.24 -8.43 -10.06
C LYS A 430 -29.41 -7.00 -10.55
N LEU A 431 -28.85 -6.05 -9.81
CA LEU A 431 -28.83 -4.65 -10.19
C LEU A 431 -28.18 -4.47 -11.57
N LEU A 432 -26.96 -4.98 -11.77
CA LEU A 432 -26.28 -4.93 -13.07
C LEU A 432 -27.09 -5.59 -14.21
N ALA A 433 -27.78 -6.70 -13.93
CA ALA A 433 -28.58 -7.43 -14.90
C ALA A 433 -29.82 -6.66 -15.40
N ILE A 434 -30.24 -5.57 -14.73
CA ILE A 434 -31.32 -4.68 -15.22
C ILE A 434 -31.03 -4.20 -16.66
N MET A 435 -29.75 -4.04 -17.02
CA MET A 435 -29.33 -3.57 -18.35
C MET A 435 -29.51 -4.61 -19.45
N THR A 436 -29.64 -5.89 -19.09
CA THR A 436 -29.60 -7.00 -20.06
C THR A 436 -30.88 -7.81 -20.09
N GLU A 437 -31.61 -7.87 -18.98
CA GLU A 437 -32.80 -8.71 -18.85
C GLU A 437 -33.80 -8.17 -17.81
N PRO A 438 -35.07 -8.61 -17.86
CA PRO A 438 -36.05 -8.28 -16.83
C PRO A 438 -35.68 -8.93 -15.49
N VAL A 439 -35.32 -8.10 -14.50
CA VAL A 439 -34.93 -8.58 -13.16
C VAL A 439 -36.04 -8.34 -12.13
N THR A 440 -36.34 -9.38 -11.34
CA THR A 440 -37.21 -9.29 -10.15
C THR A 440 -36.37 -9.17 -8.88
N PHE A 441 -36.81 -8.29 -7.97
CA PHE A 441 -36.18 -8.06 -6.67
C PHE A 441 -37.15 -8.55 -5.59
N ASN A 442 -36.64 -9.29 -4.62
CA ASN A 442 -37.40 -9.74 -3.47
C ASN A 442 -37.15 -8.85 -2.25
N ASP A 443 -37.85 -9.14 -1.17
CA ASP A 443 -37.76 -8.41 0.10
C ASP A 443 -36.34 -8.32 0.65
N GLN A 444 -35.59 -9.43 0.60
CA GLN A 444 -34.21 -9.48 1.06
C GLN A 444 -33.29 -8.61 0.20
N ASP A 445 -33.50 -8.55 -1.12
CA ASP A 445 -32.75 -7.67 -2.00
C ASP A 445 -32.97 -6.20 -1.62
N TYR A 446 -34.21 -5.80 -1.33
CA TYR A 446 -34.49 -4.43 -0.90
C TYR A 446 -33.90 -4.11 0.46
N ASP A 447 -33.89 -5.06 1.40
CA ASP A 447 -33.22 -4.89 2.70
C ASP A 447 -31.71 -4.70 2.52
N ILE A 448 -31.08 -5.45 1.60
CA ILE A 448 -29.65 -5.29 1.26
C ILE A 448 -29.39 -3.92 0.64
N ILE A 449 -30.19 -3.50 -0.35
CA ILE A 449 -30.05 -2.20 -1.01
C ILE A 449 -30.23 -1.08 0.02
N SER A 450 -31.21 -1.19 0.91
CA SER A 450 -31.45 -0.20 1.96
C SER A 450 -30.20 0.02 2.83
N ARG A 451 -29.50 -1.07 3.19
CA ARG A 451 -28.23 -1.00 3.94
C ARG A 451 -27.06 -0.50 3.10
N MET A 452 -26.98 -0.89 1.82
CA MET A 452 -25.91 -0.43 0.90
C MET A 452 -25.93 1.08 0.70
N PHE A 453 -27.12 1.69 0.62
CA PHE A 453 -27.30 3.12 0.39
C PHE A 453 -27.63 3.91 1.65
N ASN A 454 -27.61 3.26 2.82
CA ASN A 454 -27.98 3.85 4.11
C ASN A 454 -29.35 4.58 4.07
N THR A 455 -30.37 3.88 3.59
CA THR A 455 -31.68 4.41 3.26
C THR A 455 -32.79 3.48 3.76
N SER A 456 -34.05 3.91 3.74
CA SER A 456 -35.17 3.05 4.11
C SER A 456 -35.48 2.02 3.02
N ARG A 457 -36.19 0.94 3.37
CA ARG A 457 -36.63 -0.06 2.38
C ARG A 457 -37.53 0.53 1.30
N MET A 458 -38.37 1.51 1.65
CA MET A 458 -39.21 2.19 0.66
C MET A 458 -38.38 3.01 -0.33
N GLU A 459 -37.37 3.72 0.17
CA GLU A 459 -36.43 4.47 -0.67
C GLU A 459 -35.56 3.53 -1.52
N ALA A 460 -35.16 2.37 -1.00
CA ALA A 460 -34.49 1.34 -1.80
C ALA A 460 -35.36 0.85 -2.97
N GLN A 461 -36.66 0.63 -2.76
CA GLN A 461 -37.60 0.31 -3.83
C GLN A 461 -37.72 1.45 -4.84
N HIS A 462 -37.76 2.70 -4.35
CA HIS A 462 -37.78 3.89 -5.20
C HIS A 462 -36.51 4.00 -6.04
N LEU A 463 -35.33 3.79 -5.47
CA LEU A 463 -34.05 3.78 -6.16
C LEU A 463 -34.02 2.74 -7.29
N VAL A 464 -34.45 1.50 -7.01
CA VAL A 464 -34.54 0.44 -8.03
C VAL A 464 -35.47 0.87 -9.17
N LYS A 465 -36.59 1.53 -8.85
CA LYS A 465 -37.52 2.06 -9.86
C LYS A 465 -36.88 3.17 -10.70
N LEU A 466 -36.13 4.10 -10.08
CA LEU A 466 -35.38 5.14 -10.79
C LEU A 466 -34.36 4.54 -11.75
N ILE A 467 -33.56 3.58 -11.28
CA ILE A 467 -32.56 2.89 -12.09
C ILE A 467 -33.23 2.18 -13.28
N LYS A 468 -34.31 1.42 -13.04
CA LYS A 468 -35.07 0.75 -14.12
C LYS A 468 -35.61 1.76 -15.14
N GLY A 469 -36.07 2.92 -14.70
CA GLY A 469 -36.57 4.00 -15.58
C GLY A 469 -35.48 4.64 -16.45
N CYS A 470 -34.20 4.38 -16.18
CA CYS A 470 -33.08 4.85 -16.98
C CYS A 470 -32.74 3.91 -18.15
N PHE A 471 -33.48 2.82 -18.35
CA PHE A 471 -33.25 1.87 -19.44
C PHE A 471 -34.53 1.63 -20.24
N ASP A 472 -34.41 1.46 -21.56
CA ASP A 472 -35.53 1.02 -22.41
C ASP A 472 -35.74 -0.50 -22.32
N GLU A 473 -36.81 -1.01 -22.95
CA GLU A 473 -37.14 -2.45 -22.97
C GLU A 473 -36.06 -3.33 -23.62
N THR A 474 -35.13 -2.71 -24.37
CA THR A 474 -33.99 -3.38 -25.03
C THR A 474 -32.67 -3.19 -24.28
N GLY A 475 -32.74 -2.66 -23.05
CA GLY A 475 -31.59 -2.42 -22.18
C GLY A 475 -30.72 -1.22 -22.56
N ARG A 476 -31.18 -0.32 -23.43
CA ARG A 476 -30.41 0.90 -23.77
C ARG A 476 -30.57 1.97 -22.72
N PHE A 477 -29.47 2.62 -22.39
CA PHE A 477 -29.46 3.73 -21.45
C PHE A 477 -30.20 4.96 -22.00
N LEU A 478 -31.15 5.48 -21.23
CA LEU A 478 -31.97 6.64 -21.54
C LEU A 478 -31.41 7.87 -20.82
N ARG A 479 -30.44 8.53 -21.46
CA ARG A 479 -29.75 9.72 -20.91
C ARG A 479 -30.72 10.77 -20.35
N LYS A 480 -31.75 11.16 -21.11
CA LYS A 480 -32.75 12.16 -20.67
C LYS A 480 -33.50 11.73 -19.41
N SER A 481 -33.85 10.45 -19.30
CA SER A 481 -34.53 9.92 -18.11
C SER A 481 -33.63 10.00 -16.88
N PHE A 482 -32.34 9.69 -17.04
CA PHE A 482 -31.36 9.82 -15.97
C PHE A 482 -31.16 11.29 -15.57
N GLU A 483 -30.91 12.16 -16.54
CA GLU A 483 -30.64 13.60 -16.31
C GLU A 483 -31.80 14.30 -15.59
N ASN A 484 -33.04 13.98 -15.96
CA ASN A 484 -34.24 14.51 -15.29
C ASN A 484 -34.36 14.07 -13.82
N ASN A 485 -33.73 12.95 -13.44
CA ASN A 485 -33.79 12.38 -12.10
C ASN A 485 -32.49 12.58 -11.30
N ILE A 486 -31.53 13.38 -11.77
CA ILE A 486 -30.25 13.61 -11.07
C ILE A 486 -30.45 14.08 -9.63
N THR A 487 -31.41 14.98 -9.40
CA THR A 487 -31.68 15.50 -8.04
C THR A 487 -32.22 14.41 -7.13
N GLU A 488 -32.95 13.43 -7.66
CA GLU A 488 -33.39 12.27 -6.90
C GLU A 488 -32.25 11.27 -6.64
N PHE A 489 -31.35 11.06 -7.61
CA PHE A 489 -30.16 10.22 -7.41
C PHE A 489 -29.19 10.80 -6.38
N ALA A 490 -29.00 12.12 -6.37
CA ALA A 490 -28.09 12.80 -5.45
C ALA A 490 -28.43 12.56 -3.96
N LYS A 491 -29.71 12.31 -3.63
CA LYS A 491 -30.16 12.02 -2.25
C LYS A 491 -29.52 10.76 -1.64
N TYR A 492 -28.99 9.86 -2.48
CA TYR A 492 -28.34 8.62 -2.03
C TYR A 492 -26.83 8.77 -1.82
N GLY A 493 -26.30 10.00 -1.91
CA GLY A 493 -24.90 10.33 -1.61
C GLY A 493 -23.87 9.61 -2.50
N ASP A 494 -22.64 9.48 -2.02
CA ASP A 494 -21.52 8.96 -2.83
C ASP A 494 -21.68 7.47 -3.20
N ASN A 495 -22.49 6.73 -2.45
CA ASN A 495 -22.80 5.33 -2.74
C ASN A 495 -23.47 5.16 -4.11
N ILE A 496 -24.31 6.12 -4.54
CA ILE A 496 -24.93 6.06 -5.87
C ILE A 496 -23.93 6.26 -6.99
N PHE A 497 -22.92 7.09 -6.77
CA PHE A 497 -21.86 7.30 -7.74
C PHE A 497 -21.04 6.03 -7.94
N PHE A 498 -20.54 5.43 -6.87
CA PHE A 498 -19.72 4.20 -6.96
C PHE A 498 -20.52 3.03 -7.58
N PHE A 499 -21.80 2.95 -7.23
CA PHE A 499 -22.70 1.99 -7.81
C PHE A 499 -22.86 2.17 -9.33
N LEU A 500 -23.15 3.38 -9.80
CA LEU A 500 -23.30 3.66 -11.23
C LEU A 500 -21.97 3.60 -11.98
N TRP A 501 -20.86 3.90 -11.32
CA TRP A 501 -19.50 3.66 -11.83
C TRP A 501 -19.32 2.16 -12.15
N SER A 502 -19.72 1.28 -11.23
CA SER A 502 -19.69 -0.17 -11.48
C SER A 502 -20.53 -0.57 -12.69
N TYR A 503 -21.69 0.07 -12.91
CA TYR A 503 -22.52 -0.17 -14.10
C TYR A 503 -21.81 0.23 -15.39
N LEU A 504 -21.19 1.41 -15.40
CA LEU A 504 -20.47 1.92 -16.56
C LEU A 504 -19.41 0.92 -17.05
N LYS A 505 -18.70 0.27 -16.11
CA LYS A 505 -17.67 -0.74 -16.43
C LYS A 505 -18.23 -1.99 -17.11
N GLU A 506 -19.46 -2.39 -16.78
CA GLU A 506 -20.11 -3.59 -17.32
C GLU A 506 -20.89 -3.32 -18.63
N MET A 507 -21.01 -2.05 -19.05
CA MET A 507 -21.72 -1.68 -20.28
C MET A 507 -20.97 -2.13 -21.54
N ARG A 508 -21.54 -3.12 -22.24
CA ARG A 508 -21.01 -3.65 -23.51
C ARG A 508 -21.08 -2.65 -24.67
N ARG A 509 -22.13 -1.82 -24.72
CA ARG A 509 -22.38 -0.87 -25.82
C ARG A 509 -21.63 0.44 -25.58
N ARG A 510 -20.72 0.81 -26.48
CA ARG A 510 -19.93 2.06 -26.39
C ARG A 510 -20.81 3.31 -26.32
N SER A 511 -21.90 3.37 -27.10
CA SER A 511 -22.83 4.52 -27.10
C SER A 511 -23.48 4.74 -25.74
N ASP A 512 -23.88 3.65 -25.08
CA ASP A 512 -24.56 3.69 -23.79
C ASP A 512 -23.56 4.05 -22.69
N ARG A 513 -22.35 3.49 -22.77
CA ARG A 513 -21.24 3.83 -21.86
C ARG A 513 -20.87 5.31 -21.92
N ILE A 514 -20.72 5.88 -23.12
CA ILE A 514 -20.42 7.32 -23.29
C ILE A 514 -21.60 8.18 -22.79
N SER A 515 -22.83 7.76 -23.08
CA SER A 515 -24.02 8.47 -22.63
C SER A 515 -24.12 8.50 -21.09
N LEU A 516 -23.83 7.37 -20.43
CA LEU A 516 -23.78 7.29 -18.97
C LEU A 516 -22.58 8.06 -18.40
N LEU A 517 -21.40 7.98 -19.01
CA LEU A 517 -20.21 8.75 -18.61
C LEU A 517 -20.52 10.25 -18.53
N ASN A 518 -21.16 10.80 -19.58
CA ASN A 518 -21.55 12.20 -19.62
C ASN A 518 -22.64 12.53 -18.58
N ALA A 519 -23.61 11.64 -18.38
CA ALA A 519 -24.65 11.82 -17.38
C ALA A 519 -24.11 11.77 -15.93
N LEU A 520 -23.09 10.96 -15.67
CA LEU A 520 -22.45 10.85 -14.36
C LEU A 520 -21.72 12.14 -13.95
N GLN A 521 -21.19 12.89 -14.91
CA GLN A 521 -20.57 14.20 -14.62
C GLN A 521 -21.58 15.17 -13.99
N LEU A 522 -22.84 15.12 -14.43
CA LEU A 522 -23.90 15.96 -13.88
C LEU A 522 -24.35 15.49 -12.49
N LEU A 523 -24.28 14.17 -12.23
CA LEU A 523 -24.53 13.63 -10.89
C LEU A 523 -23.44 14.06 -9.90
N ILE A 524 -22.16 13.92 -10.27
CA ILE A 524 -21.01 14.26 -9.42
C ILE A 524 -21.15 15.66 -8.81
N ILE A 525 -21.56 16.65 -9.61
CA ILE A 525 -21.70 18.05 -9.18
C ILE A 525 -22.82 18.25 -8.14
N LYS A 526 -23.76 17.31 -8.08
CA LYS A 526 -24.89 17.35 -7.15
C LYS A 526 -24.64 16.53 -5.88
N LEU A 527 -23.53 15.82 -5.78
CA LEU A 527 -23.15 15.11 -4.56
C LEU A 527 -22.64 16.08 -3.51
N ASP A 528 -22.85 15.76 -2.24
CA ASP A 528 -22.36 16.56 -1.12
C ASP A 528 -20.82 16.53 -1.01
N ARG A 529 -20.19 15.41 -1.43
CA ARG A 529 -18.75 15.15 -1.31
C ARG A 529 -18.15 14.53 -2.59
N PRO A 530 -18.15 15.28 -3.72
CA PRO A 530 -17.65 14.77 -5.01
C PRO A 530 -16.20 14.25 -4.95
N GLU A 531 -15.38 14.77 -4.04
CA GLU A 531 -14.01 14.37 -3.83
C GLU A 531 -13.84 12.91 -3.34
N GLU A 532 -14.83 12.32 -2.65
CA GLU A 532 -14.80 10.89 -2.28
C GLU A 532 -14.95 9.98 -3.52
N GLY A 533 -15.61 10.49 -4.56
CA GLY A 533 -15.64 9.84 -5.88
C GLY A 533 -14.23 9.67 -6.48
N MET A 534 -13.34 10.65 -6.29
CA MET A 534 -11.95 10.58 -6.75
C MET A 534 -11.22 9.40 -6.12
N LYS A 535 -11.29 9.29 -4.79
CA LYS A 535 -10.67 8.19 -4.04
C LYS A 535 -11.10 6.84 -4.60
N LYS A 536 -12.41 6.65 -4.78
CA LYS A 536 -12.97 5.39 -5.28
C LYS A 536 -12.53 5.05 -6.72
N ILE A 537 -12.46 6.06 -7.60
CA ILE A 537 -12.00 5.87 -8.98
C ILE A 537 -10.53 5.47 -9.01
N LEU A 538 -9.68 6.09 -8.19
CA LEU A 538 -8.26 5.79 -8.12
C LEU A 538 -7.99 4.41 -7.51
N GLU A 539 -8.68 4.07 -6.41
CA GLU A 539 -8.65 2.73 -5.81
C GLU A 539 -9.02 1.64 -6.83
N ASP A 540 -10.05 1.89 -7.64
CA ASP A 540 -10.49 0.96 -8.70
C ASP A 540 -9.52 0.91 -9.89
N PHE A 541 -8.90 2.03 -10.26
CA PHE A 541 -7.91 2.08 -11.35
C PHE A 541 -6.68 1.23 -11.05
N VAL A 542 -6.21 1.22 -9.80
CA VAL A 542 -5.03 0.46 -9.36
C VAL A 542 -5.35 -0.93 -8.84
N SER A 543 -6.62 -1.35 -8.82
CA SER A 543 -7.03 -2.64 -8.24
C SER A 543 -6.43 -3.87 -8.94
N ASP A 544 -6.11 -3.74 -10.24
CA ASP A 544 -5.31 -4.71 -10.99
C ASP A 544 -4.18 -3.95 -11.73
N PRO A 545 -3.03 -3.75 -11.07
CA PRO A 545 -1.94 -2.96 -11.63
C PRO A 545 -1.21 -3.69 -12.76
N THR A 546 -1.50 -4.97 -13.00
CA THR A 546 -0.82 -5.81 -14.01
C THR A 546 -1.59 -5.94 -15.31
N ARG A 547 -2.79 -5.36 -15.39
CA ARG A 547 -3.67 -5.43 -16.56
C ARG A 547 -4.27 -4.07 -16.91
N VAL A 548 -4.48 -3.83 -18.20
CA VAL A 548 -5.17 -2.62 -18.69
C VAL A 548 -6.67 -2.92 -18.81
N LEU A 549 -7.51 -2.31 -18.00
CA LEU A 549 -8.95 -2.55 -18.05
C LEU A 549 -9.62 -1.65 -19.10
N PRO A 550 -10.70 -2.11 -19.76
CA PRO A 550 -11.49 -1.27 -20.68
C PRO A 550 -12.10 -0.01 -20.03
N SER A 551 -12.18 0.03 -18.71
CA SER A 551 -12.68 1.16 -17.92
C SER A 551 -11.61 2.18 -17.55
N ASP A 552 -10.32 1.85 -17.68
CA ASP A 552 -9.21 2.69 -17.21
C ASP A 552 -9.23 4.11 -17.81
N LYS A 553 -9.55 4.24 -19.11
CA LYS A 553 -9.64 5.56 -19.76
C LYS A 553 -10.81 6.36 -19.21
N ASP A 554 -11.95 5.72 -18.99
CA ASP A 554 -13.15 6.38 -18.47
C ASP A 554 -12.93 6.82 -17.01
N ALA A 555 -12.15 6.05 -16.24
CA ALA A 555 -11.70 6.39 -14.89
C ALA A 555 -10.86 7.67 -14.90
N MET A 556 -9.84 7.73 -15.76
CA MET A 556 -8.96 8.90 -15.85
C MET A 556 -9.66 10.15 -16.38
N VAL A 557 -10.61 10.01 -17.31
CA VAL A 557 -11.46 11.13 -17.75
C VAL A 557 -12.28 11.68 -16.57
N LEU A 558 -12.94 10.81 -15.79
CA LEU A 558 -13.71 11.27 -14.62
C LEU A 558 -12.82 11.89 -13.53
N ALA A 559 -11.65 11.30 -13.29
CA ALA A 559 -10.67 11.85 -12.36
C ALA A 559 -10.26 13.27 -12.79
N ASN A 560 -9.93 13.48 -14.07
CA ASN A 560 -9.60 14.81 -14.61
C ASN A 560 -10.74 15.83 -14.43
N ILE A 561 -11.99 15.40 -14.56
CA ILE A 561 -13.18 16.25 -14.38
C ILE A 561 -13.35 16.64 -12.90
N LEU A 562 -13.12 15.70 -11.97
CA LEU A 562 -13.22 15.90 -10.52
C LEU A 562 -12.18 16.87 -9.97
N LEU A 563 -11.05 17.04 -10.67
CA LEU A 563 -10.03 18.03 -10.30
C LEU A 563 -10.46 19.48 -10.53
N ARG A 564 -11.60 19.74 -11.18
CA ARG A 564 -12.03 21.11 -11.54
C ARG A 564 -13.17 21.60 -10.66
N LYS A 565 -13.12 22.88 -10.26
CA LYS A 565 -14.22 23.52 -9.50
C LYS A 565 -15.45 23.76 -10.38
N GLU A 566 -15.24 24.27 -11.59
CA GLU A 566 -16.29 24.51 -12.58
C GLU A 566 -15.92 23.88 -13.93
N ASN A 567 -16.73 22.94 -14.41
CA ASN A 567 -16.57 22.37 -15.75
C ASN A 567 -17.48 23.12 -16.74
N ARG A 568 -16.97 24.16 -17.41
CA ARG A 568 -17.76 24.90 -18.42
C ARG A 568 -18.13 24.06 -19.65
N GLU A 569 -17.53 22.88 -19.79
CA GLU A 569 -17.76 21.95 -20.90
C GLU A 569 -18.79 20.84 -20.58
N LEU A 570 -19.44 20.83 -19.42
CA LEU A 570 -20.40 19.78 -18.99
C LEU A 570 -21.58 19.55 -19.95
N SER A 571 -21.91 20.55 -20.77
CA SER A 571 -22.95 20.45 -21.80
C SER A 571 -22.45 19.79 -23.09
N THR A 572 -21.16 19.47 -23.19
CA THR A 572 -20.52 18.85 -24.35
C THR A 572 -20.30 17.37 -24.08
N GLU A 573 -20.43 16.52 -25.10
CA GLU A 573 -20.09 15.10 -24.97
C GLU A 573 -18.56 14.94 -24.85
N ILE A 574 -18.08 14.74 -23.62
CA ILE A 574 -16.64 14.66 -23.32
C ILE A 574 -16.25 13.18 -23.30
N GLU A 575 -15.62 12.71 -24.38
CA GLU A 575 -14.94 11.42 -24.41
C GLU A 575 -13.46 11.50 -23.97
N ILE A 576 -12.93 12.72 -23.93
CA ILE A 576 -11.51 13.09 -23.80
C ILE A 576 -11.42 14.44 -23.07
N THR A 577 -10.54 14.59 -22.08
CA THR A 577 -10.37 15.86 -21.33
C THR A 577 -9.77 16.94 -22.23
N PRO A 578 -10.28 18.19 -22.28
CA PRO A 578 -9.66 19.27 -23.08
C PRO A 578 -8.21 19.57 -22.68
N GLU A 579 -7.33 19.86 -23.64
CA GLU A 579 -5.90 20.13 -23.37
C GLU A 579 -5.67 21.45 -22.64
N GLU A 580 -6.64 22.35 -22.73
CA GLU A 580 -6.65 23.68 -22.14
C GLU A 580 -6.65 23.61 -20.61
N VAL A 581 -7.09 22.50 -20.01
CA VAL A 581 -7.06 22.28 -18.55
C VAL A 581 -5.64 22.41 -17.99
N LEU A 582 -4.61 22.07 -18.79
CA LEU A 582 -3.20 22.22 -18.39
C LEU A 582 -2.78 23.68 -18.18
N LEU A 583 -3.50 24.64 -18.77
CA LEU A 583 -3.19 26.07 -18.72
C LEU A 583 -3.94 26.81 -17.61
N VAL A 584 -4.87 26.15 -16.91
CA VAL A 584 -5.72 26.81 -15.91
C VAL A 584 -5.17 26.53 -14.51
N GLU A 585 -4.89 27.59 -13.74
CA GLU A 585 -4.43 27.51 -12.35
C GLU A 585 -5.57 27.80 -11.35
N ASP A 586 -6.49 28.72 -11.68
CA ASP A 586 -7.49 29.23 -10.73
C ASP A 586 -8.75 28.36 -10.55
N ASN A 587 -8.94 27.32 -11.38
CA ASN A 587 -10.18 26.52 -11.46
C ASN A 587 -9.98 25.06 -11.03
N ILE A 588 -9.20 24.85 -9.97
CA ILE A 588 -8.82 23.52 -9.50
C ILE A 588 -9.41 23.28 -8.11
N ASN A 589 -9.95 22.08 -7.89
CA ASN A 589 -10.50 21.63 -6.62
C ASN A 589 -9.37 21.12 -5.71
N SER A 590 -9.00 21.93 -4.71
CA SER A 590 -7.93 21.62 -3.76
C SER A 590 -8.23 20.39 -2.91
N ASP A 591 -9.50 20.15 -2.55
CA ASP A 591 -9.88 18.98 -1.76
C ASP A 591 -9.74 17.70 -2.57
N ALA A 592 -10.13 17.73 -3.85
CA ALA A 592 -9.93 16.63 -4.78
C ALA A 592 -8.44 16.35 -5.03
N ILE A 593 -7.58 17.38 -5.15
CA ILE A 593 -6.12 17.18 -5.23
C ILE A 593 -5.60 16.50 -3.96
N LYS A 594 -5.96 17.01 -2.78
CA LYS A 594 -5.49 16.47 -1.51
C LYS A 594 -5.85 15.00 -1.36
N ILE A 595 -7.08 14.63 -1.73
CA ILE A 595 -7.52 13.22 -1.73
C ILE A 595 -6.76 12.42 -2.77
N ALA A 596 -6.63 12.89 -4.02
CA ALA A 596 -5.91 12.18 -5.08
C ALA A 596 -4.45 11.91 -4.70
N THR A 597 -3.74 12.92 -4.20
CA THR A 597 -2.34 12.80 -3.77
C THR A 597 -2.21 11.83 -2.61
N LYS A 598 -3.11 11.89 -1.62
CA LYS A 598 -3.13 10.93 -0.51
C LYS A 598 -3.39 9.50 -0.98
N THR A 599 -4.36 9.30 -1.87
CA THR A 599 -4.70 7.96 -2.40
C THR A 599 -3.54 7.39 -3.22
N ILE A 600 -2.88 8.18 -4.06
CA ILE A 600 -1.71 7.72 -4.82
C ILE A 600 -0.56 7.38 -3.88
N ALA A 601 -0.27 8.19 -2.86
CA ALA A 601 0.79 7.90 -1.90
C ALA A 601 0.53 6.58 -1.12
N GLN A 602 -0.72 6.26 -0.82
CA GLN A 602 -1.11 5.00 -0.17
C GLN A 602 -0.97 3.77 -1.07
N SER A 603 -0.92 3.96 -2.40
CA SER A 603 -0.96 2.89 -3.41
C SER A 603 0.14 3.09 -4.47
N GLU A 604 1.26 3.71 -4.09
CA GLU A 604 2.22 4.28 -5.03
C GLU A 604 2.81 3.22 -5.97
N ASP A 605 3.29 2.11 -5.42
CA ASP A 605 3.81 0.98 -6.20
C ASP A 605 2.78 0.42 -7.20
N GLN A 606 1.51 0.32 -6.77
CA GLN A 606 0.43 -0.19 -7.62
C GLN A 606 0.12 0.79 -8.74
N PHE A 607 0.11 2.09 -8.44
CA PHE A 607 -0.13 3.14 -9.43
C PHE A 607 1.00 3.20 -10.47
N ILE A 608 2.27 3.16 -10.05
CA ILE A 608 3.44 3.08 -10.95
C ILE A 608 3.28 1.89 -11.88
N ARG A 609 3.10 0.70 -11.30
CA ARG A 609 3.02 -0.55 -12.05
C ARG A 609 1.86 -0.55 -13.05
N LYS A 610 0.74 0.10 -12.71
CA LYS A 610 -0.39 0.30 -13.61
C LYS A 610 -0.01 1.16 -14.81
N VAL A 611 0.64 2.31 -14.58
CA VAL A 611 1.11 3.21 -15.66
C VAL A 611 2.12 2.51 -16.57
N GLU A 612 3.05 1.74 -16.00
CA GLU A 612 4.04 0.95 -16.75
C GLU A 612 3.38 -0.13 -17.62
N THR A 613 2.39 -0.83 -17.06
CA THR A 613 1.63 -1.86 -17.78
C THR A 613 0.92 -1.25 -18.99
N ILE A 614 0.29 -0.10 -18.81
CA ILE A 614 -0.38 0.64 -19.89
C ILE A 614 0.63 1.01 -20.97
N HIS A 615 1.77 1.57 -20.58
CA HIS A 615 2.78 2.04 -21.52
C HIS A 615 3.45 0.90 -22.31
N THR A 616 3.68 -0.24 -21.63
CA THR A 616 4.18 -1.46 -22.26
C THR A 616 3.18 -1.99 -23.29
N ALA A 617 1.90 -2.03 -22.94
CA ALA A 617 0.85 -2.41 -23.88
C ALA A 617 0.80 -1.49 -25.11
N THR A 618 1.00 -0.17 -24.94
CA THR A 618 1.06 0.78 -26.06
C THR A 618 2.19 0.43 -27.04
N LYS A 619 3.40 0.19 -26.52
CA LYS A 619 4.58 -0.19 -27.34
C LYS A 619 4.41 -1.51 -28.06
N GLU A 620 3.90 -2.53 -27.37
CA GLU A 620 3.58 -3.82 -27.98
C GLU A 620 2.60 -3.64 -29.16
N ARG A 621 1.55 -2.84 -28.97
CA ARG A 621 0.59 -2.53 -30.03
C ARG A 621 1.20 -1.75 -31.19
N LEU A 622 2.12 -0.80 -30.94
CA LEU A 622 2.87 -0.10 -31.98
C LEU A 622 3.76 -1.06 -32.78
N ASN A 623 4.37 -2.04 -32.13
CA ASN A 623 5.19 -3.09 -32.76
C ASN A 623 4.38 -4.14 -33.53
N GLY A 624 3.05 -4.10 -33.41
CA GLY A 624 2.14 -5.02 -34.08
C GLY A 624 2.08 -6.41 -33.44
N THR A 625 2.53 -6.56 -32.18
CA THR A 625 2.35 -7.80 -31.43
C THR A 625 0.91 -7.91 -30.91
N ALA A 626 0.39 -9.14 -30.90
CA ALA A 626 -0.84 -9.43 -30.19
C ALA A 626 -0.51 -9.45 -28.69
N ALA A 627 -0.95 -8.42 -27.96
CA ALA A 627 -0.84 -8.42 -26.50
C ALA A 627 -1.46 -9.71 -25.96
N LYS A 628 -0.76 -10.39 -25.05
CA LYS A 628 -1.08 -11.76 -24.64
C LYS A 628 -2.47 -11.95 -24.01
N ASN A 629 -3.28 -10.90 -23.75
CA ASN A 629 -4.58 -11.07 -23.08
C ASN A 629 -5.62 -9.92 -23.20
N GLN A 630 -5.62 -9.02 -24.20
CA GLN A 630 -6.65 -7.95 -24.25
C GLN A 630 -6.90 -7.35 -25.65
N ASP A 631 -8.16 -7.31 -26.12
CA ASP A 631 -8.65 -6.71 -27.38
C ASP A 631 -8.62 -5.16 -27.42
N LEU A 632 -7.74 -4.50 -26.67
CA LEU A 632 -7.67 -3.03 -26.65
C LEU A 632 -6.91 -2.47 -27.87
N SER A 633 -7.52 -1.49 -28.55
CA SER A 633 -6.94 -0.82 -29.72
C SER A 633 -5.80 0.14 -29.33
N LEU A 634 -4.84 0.35 -30.24
CA LEU A 634 -3.75 1.33 -30.05
C LEU A 634 -4.29 2.74 -29.78
N LYS A 635 -5.36 3.15 -30.48
CA LYS A 635 -6.02 4.44 -30.26
C LYS A 635 -6.52 4.58 -28.81
N TYR A 636 -7.05 3.52 -28.22
CA TYR A 636 -7.51 3.54 -26.83
C TYR A 636 -6.33 3.74 -25.86
N LEU A 637 -5.23 3.02 -26.06
CA LEU A 637 -4.06 3.10 -25.20
C LEU A 637 -3.39 4.49 -25.23
N LEU A 638 -3.25 5.08 -26.42
CA LEU A 638 -2.72 6.45 -26.58
C LEU A 638 -3.62 7.50 -25.91
N LEU A 639 -4.94 7.31 -25.94
CA LEU A 639 -5.88 8.18 -25.22
C LEU A 639 -5.77 7.98 -23.71
N LEU A 640 -5.58 6.75 -23.23
CA LEU A 640 -5.41 6.48 -21.81
C LEU A 640 -4.12 7.13 -21.27
N GLU A 641 -2.99 6.98 -21.96
CA GLU A 641 -1.73 7.66 -21.59
C GLU A 641 -1.91 9.18 -21.54
N ARG A 642 -2.59 9.75 -22.54
CA ARG A 642 -2.92 11.17 -22.58
C ARG A 642 -3.66 11.62 -21.32
N GLU A 643 -4.71 10.90 -20.91
CA GLU A 643 -5.49 11.26 -19.73
C GLU A 643 -4.68 11.16 -18.43
N ILE A 644 -3.80 10.15 -18.32
CA ILE A 644 -2.89 9.97 -17.18
C ILE A 644 -1.90 11.13 -17.07
N TYR A 645 -1.28 11.55 -18.17
CA TYR A 645 -0.30 12.63 -18.13
C TYR A 645 -0.94 13.98 -17.81
N ILE A 646 -2.17 14.22 -18.30
CA ILE A 646 -2.95 15.38 -17.89
C ILE A 646 -3.21 15.32 -16.38
N PHE A 647 -3.73 14.20 -15.89
CA PHE A 647 -4.06 14.00 -14.49
C PHE A 647 -2.85 14.28 -13.57
N LEU A 648 -1.75 13.56 -13.80
CA LEU A 648 -0.53 13.70 -13.00
C LEU A 648 0.01 15.13 -12.99
N SER A 649 -0.01 15.81 -14.14
CA SER A 649 0.48 17.19 -14.21
C SER A 649 -0.37 18.21 -13.44
N ILE A 650 -1.65 17.91 -13.19
CA ILE A 650 -2.55 18.76 -12.43
C ILE A 650 -2.35 18.56 -10.93
N ILE A 651 -2.32 17.29 -10.47
CA ILE A 651 -2.17 16.96 -9.04
C ILE A 651 -0.71 17.10 -8.55
N ASN A 652 0.25 16.95 -9.45
CA ASN A 652 1.70 17.04 -9.21
C ASN A 652 2.24 16.35 -7.94
N PRO A 653 1.88 15.08 -7.62
CA PRO A 653 2.56 14.31 -6.59
C PRO A 653 4.03 14.05 -6.96
N PRO A 654 4.90 13.65 -6.01
CA PRO A 654 6.34 13.43 -6.24
C PRO A 654 6.67 12.57 -7.49
N ILE A 655 5.89 11.52 -7.70
CA ILE A 655 5.96 10.61 -8.86
C ILE A 655 5.79 11.28 -10.24
N THR A 656 5.13 12.44 -10.32
CA THR A 656 4.74 13.10 -11.58
C THR A 656 5.94 13.43 -12.45
N CYS A 657 6.97 14.03 -11.84
CA CYS A 657 8.18 14.39 -12.57
C CYS A 657 8.84 13.13 -13.15
N HIS A 658 8.77 11.99 -12.45
CA HIS A 658 9.42 10.75 -12.89
C HIS A 658 8.73 10.19 -14.13
N VAL A 659 7.39 10.06 -14.07
CA VAL A 659 6.59 9.61 -15.22
C VAL A 659 6.79 10.54 -16.43
N LEU A 660 6.71 11.86 -16.23
CA LEU A 660 6.82 12.84 -17.32
C LEU A 660 8.21 12.86 -17.97
N ARG A 661 9.30 12.73 -17.18
CA ARG A 661 10.67 12.65 -17.71
C ARG A 661 10.84 11.45 -18.63
N THR A 662 10.38 10.27 -18.20
CA THR A 662 10.49 9.05 -19.01
C THR A 662 9.75 9.18 -20.33
N VAL A 663 8.49 9.61 -20.29
CA VAL A 663 7.67 9.68 -21.50
C VAL A 663 8.17 10.79 -22.43
N ALA A 664 8.79 11.84 -21.90
CA ALA A 664 9.47 12.85 -22.69
C ALA A 664 10.73 12.33 -23.38
N GLN A 665 11.50 11.42 -22.76
CA GLN A 665 12.62 10.74 -23.44
C GLN A 665 12.12 9.88 -24.60
N ASP A 666 11.02 9.15 -24.39
CA ASP A 666 10.49 8.24 -25.40
C ASP A 666 9.84 8.94 -26.58
N TYR A 667 8.85 9.76 -26.29
CA TYR A 667 8.11 10.46 -27.33
C TYR A 667 8.91 11.63 -27.89
N GLY A 668 9.90 12.15 -27.16
CA GLY A 668 10.75 13.26 -27.59
C GLY A 668 11.96 12.85 -28.44
N ASP A 669 12.21 11.56 -28.62
CA ASP A 669 13.26 11.04 -29.49
C ASP A 669 12.64 10.32 -30.71
N PRO A 670 12.76 10.86 -31.94
CA PRO A 670 12.23 10.21 -33.15
C PRO A 670 12.90 8.87 -33.46
N ARG A 671 13.99 8.52 -32.76
CA ARG A 671 14.70 7.24 -32.87
C ARG A 671 14.19 6.20 -31.88
N SER A 672 13.33 6.57 -30.93
CA SER A 672 12.73 5.64 -29.97
C SER A 672 11.85 4.59 -30.66
N GLN A 673 11.67 3.45 -29.99
CA GLN A 673 10.82 2.35 -30.45
C GLN A 673 9.37 2.76 -30.72
N VAL A 674 8.89 3.82 -30.08
CA VAL A 674 7.52 4.31 -30.31
C VAL A 674 7.33 4.81 -31.75
N TYR A 675 8.40 5.22 -32.44
CA TYR A 675 8.37 5.68 -33.83
C TYR A 675 8.80 4.60 -34.85
N SER A 676 9.51 3.56 -34.43
CA SER A 676 9.99 2.48 -35.31
C SER A 676 9.06 1.27 -35.39
N GLY A 677 7.98 1.24 -34.60
CA GLY A 677 6.97 0.19 -34.61
C GLY A 677 6.23 0.05 -35.96
N LYS A 678 5.77 -1.17 -36.27
CA LYS A 678 5.03 -1.49 -37.51
C LYS A 678 3.80 -0.61 -37.74
N LYS A 679 3.12 -0.20 -36.67
CA LYS A 679 1.93 0.67 -36.71
C LYS A 679 2.25 2.14 -36.44
N SER A 680 3.50 2.49 -36.13
CA SER A 680 3.88 3.85 -35.73
C SER A 680 3.68 4.85 -36.86
N ARG A 681 4.05 4.50 -38.10
CA ARG A 681 3.90 5.40 -39.26
C ARG A 681 2.44 5.78 -39.53
N GLU A 682 1.53 4.82 -39.39
CA GLU A 682 0.08 5.03 -39.58
C GLU A 682 -0.54 5.87 -38.43
N ASN A 683 0.09 5.86 -37.25
CA ASN A 683 -0.40 6.52 -36.04
C ASN A 683 0.44 7.75 -35.64
N LEU A 684 1.31 8.23 -36.54
CA LEU A 684 2.29 9.27 -36.24
C LEU A 684 1.65 10.57 -35.74
N ASN A 685 0.50 10.96 -36.30
CA ASN A 685 -0.23 12.14 -35.83
C ASN A 685 -0.71 11.99 -34.37
N ALA A 686 -1.12 10.79 -33.96
CA ALA A 686 -1.51 10.52 -32.58
C ALA A 686 -0.30 10.57 -31.63
N LEU A 687 0.85 10.06 -32.07
CA LEU A 687 2.12 10.13 -31.31
C LEU A 687 2.58 11.59 -31.11
N ILE A 688 2.54 12.42 -32.15
CA ILE A 688 2.87 13.85 -32.03
C ILE A 688 1.86 14.60 -31.15
N THR A 689 0.59 14.22 -31.19
CA THR A 689 -0.41 14.79 -30.28
C THR A 689 -0.08 14.45 -28.82
N LEU A 690 0.36 13.22 -28.55
CA LEU A 690 0.78 12.82 -27.21
C LEU A 690 2.07 13.53 -26.77
N LEU A 691 3.05 13.70 -27.67
CA LEU A 691 4.24 14.51 -27.41
C LEU A 691 3.87 15.96 -27.04
N ARG A 692 2.90 16.56 -27.74
CA ARG A 692 2.37 17.89 -27.39
C ARG A 692 1.83 17.93 -25.96
N ILE A 693 1.08 16.92 -25.55
CA ILE A 693 0.55 16.79 -24.19
C ILE A 693 1.68 16.70 -23.18
N ILE A 694 2.70 15.88 -23.44
CA ILE A 694 3.87 15.73 -22.55
C ILE A 694 4.61 17.06 -22.37
N VAL A 695 4.85 17.80 -23.46
CA VAL A 695 5.48 19.14 -23.39
C VAL A 695 4.65 20.10 -22.54
N ARG A 696 3.33 20.10 -22.70
CA ARG A 696 2.42 20.95 -21.90
C ARG A 696 2.35 20.50 -20.43
N ALA A 697 2.36 19.20 -20.17
CA ALA A 697 2.41 18.64 -18.83
C ALA A 697 3.71 19.05 -18.11
N LEU A 698 4.86 18.97 -18.79
CA LEU A 698 6.14 19.47 -18.28
C LEU A 698 6.12 20.98 -18.05
N ALA A 699 5.51 21.77 -18.94
CA ALA A 699 5.37 23.21 -18.73
C ALA A 699 4.64 23.56 -17.42
N ARG A 700 3.74 22.68 -16.96
CA ARG A 700 2.94 22.82 -15.76
C ARG A 700 3.61 22.22 -14.52
N ALA A 701 4.06 20.97 -14.57
CA ALA A 701 4.58 20.26 -13.39
C ALA A 701 6.11 20.27 -13.27
N GLY A 702 6.82 20.55 -14.36
CA GLY A 702 8.27 20.43 -14.45
C GLY A 702 9.03 21.49 -13.65
N THR A 703 10.25 21.12 -13.28
CA THR A 703 11.25 21.89 -12.54
C THR A 703 12.45 22.23 -13.43
N ARG A 704 13.47 22.92 -12.90
CA ARG A 704 14.70 23.22 -13.65
C ARG A 704 15.41 21.98 -14.19
N GLU A 705 15.34 20.86 -13.48
CA GLU A 705 15.93 19.59 -13.93
C GLU A 705 15.27 19.06 -15.22
N ASP A 706 14.02 19.44 -15.48
CA ASP A 706 13.23 18.97 -16.60
C ASP A 706 13.52 19.72 -17.91
N LEU A 707 14.20 20.88 -17.83
CA LEU A 707 14.55 21.71 -18.98
C LEU A 707 15.39 20.96 -20.02
N GLN A 708 16.22 20.01 -19.59
CA GLN A 708 17.05 19.23 -20.49
C GLN A 708 16.22 18.42 -21.50
N TYR A 709 15.07 17.88 -21.10
CA TYR A 709 14.21 17.08 -21.97
C TYR A 709 13.51 17.95 -23.02
N LEU A 710 13.04 19.14 -22.62
CA LEU A 710 12.44 20.11 -23.55
C LEU A 710 13.45 20.62 -24.58
N ARG A 711 14.70 20.83 -24.17
CA ARG A 711 15.80 21.22 -25.06
C ARG A 711 16.16 20.08 -26.02
N GLN A 712 16.23 18.85 -25.52
CA GLN A 712 16.47 17.67 -26.35
C GLN A 712 15.39 17.46 -27.43
N ILE A 713 14.11 17.65 -27.10
CA ILE A 713 13.01 17.59 -28.09
C ILE A 713 13.24 18.59 -29.22
N LYS A 714 13.72 19.80 -28.90
CA LYS A 714 14.05 20.82 -29.91
C LYS A 714 15.26 20.44 -30.75
N GLU A 715 16.29 19.88 -30.13
CA GLU A 715 17.49 19.41 -30.82
C GLU A 715 17.15 18.31 -31.84
N ASN A 716 16.20 17.44 -31.50
CA ASN A 716 15.70 16.35 -32.36
C ASN A 716 14.72 16.82 -33.47
N HIS A 717 14.43 18.12 -33.59
CA HIS A 717 13.48 18.64 -34.57
C HIS A 717 13.82 18.24 -36.02
N PRO A 718 15.08 18.30 -36.50
CA PRO A 718 15.45 17.86 -37.85
C PRO A 718 15.10 16.39 -38.12
N GLU A 719 15.32 15.51 -37.15
CA GLU A 719 15.02 14.09 -37.27
C GLU A 719 13.50 13.82 -37.28
N PHE A 720 12.72 14.60 -36.53
CA PHE A 720 11.25 14.52 -36.62
C PHE A 720 10.71 14.91 -37.99
N LEU A 721 11.32 15.89 -38.67
CA LEU A 721 10.93 16.25 -40.05
C LEU A 721 11.11 15.07 -41.02
N GLY A 722 12.10 14.21 -40.76
CA GLY A 722 12.40 13.04 -41.58
C GLY A 722 11.42 11.87 -41.45
N LEU A 723 10.51 11.86 -40.46
CA LEU A 723 9.58 10.75 -40.23
C LEU A 723 8.43 10.69 -41.24
N LYS A 724 7.95 11.85 -41.71
CA LYS A 724 6.82 11.94 -42.65
C LYS A 724 6.77 13.29 -43.36
N ASP A 725 6.73 13.25 -44.69
CA ASP A 725 6.49 14.42 -45.53
C ASP A 725 4.98 14.63 -45.74
N ASP A 726 4.34 15.26 -44.77
CA ASP A 726 2.89 15.52 -44.73
C ASP A 726 2.63 16.90 -44.13
N PRO A 727 1.96 17.83 -44.84
CA PRO A 727 1.78 19.21 -44.38
C PRO A 727 1.08 19.34 -43.02
N HIS A 728 0.14 18.45 -42.72
CA HIS A 728 -0.59 18.47 -41.46
C HIS A 728 0.30 17.99 -40.30
N TYR A 729 1.07 16.93 -40.52
CA TYR A 729 2.08 16.46 -39.57
C TYR A 729 3.12 17.55 -39.27
N LEU A 730 3.65 18.21 -40.31
CA LEU A 730 4.68 19.24 -40.19
C LEU A 730 4.19 20.48 -39.42
N ASP A 731 2.92 20.90 -39.64
CA ASP A 731 2.29 21.97 -38.85
C ASP A 731 2.16 21.57 -37.37
N MET A 732 1.69 20.34 -37.07
CA MET A 732 1.59 19.87 -35.68
C MET A 732 2.94 19.82 -34.98
N LEU A 733 3.97 19.31 -35.65
CA LEU A 733 5.34 19.25 -35.13
C LEU A 733 5.88 20.66 -34.85
N SER A 734 5.69 21.59 -35.79
CA SER A 734 6.11 22.99 -35.61
C SER A 734 5.46 23.62 -34.38
N ARG A 735 4.18 23.31 -34.11
CA ARG A 735 3.49 23.77 -32.89
C ARG A 735 4.09 23.14 -31.63
N VAL A 736 4.46 21.86 -31.64
CA VAL A 736 5.13 21.22 -30.50
C VAL A 736 6.42 21.94 -30.15
N ILE A 737 7.25 22.28 -31.13
CA ILE A 737 8.50 23.03 -30.90
C ILE A 737 8.23 24.41 -30.29
N GLN A 738 7.21 25.13 -30.79
CA GLN A 738 6.79 26.40 -30.19
C GLN A 738 6.30 26.23 -28.74
N TYR A 739 5.64 25.11 -28.41
CA TYR A 739 5.26 24.82 -27.03
C TYR A 739 6.47 24.50 -26.15
N CYS A 740 7.52 23.87 -26.66
CA CYS A 740 8.77 23.67 -25.91
C CYS A 740 9.38 25.01 -25.50
N ASP A 741 9.41 26.00 -26.41
CA ASP A 741 9.92 27.35 -26.08
C ASP A 741 9.14 28.01 -24.94
N ARG A 742 7.81 27.94 -25.02
CA ARG A 742 6.94 28.48 -23.96
C ARG A 742 7.08 27.72 -22.64
N ALA A 743 7.24 26.40 -22.70
CA ALA A 743 7.44 25.55 -21.53
C ALA A 743 8.74 25.88 -20.80
N ILE A 744 9.85 26.03 -21.55
CA ILE A 744 11.15 26.44 -21.02
C ILE A 744 11.04 27.79 -20.30
N GLN A 745 10.46 28.80 -20.97
CA GLN A 745 10.27 30.13 -20.39
C GLN A 745 9.41 30.10 -19.12
N SER A 746 8.34 29.30 -19.11
CA SER A 746 7.46 29.13 -17.95
C SER A 746 8.20 28.53 -16.75
N ILE A 747 8.97 27.46 -16.97
CA ILE A 747 9.74 26.78 -15.92
C ILE A 747 10.85 27.69 -15.38
N GLU A 748 11.61 28.36 -16.26
CA GLU A 748 12.68 29.28 -15.87
C GLU A 748 12.11 30.45 -15.03
N LYS A 749 11.02 31.07 -15.50
CA LYS A 749 10.34 32.15 -14.76
C LYS A 749 9.86 31.71 -13.38
N ARG A 750 9.27 30.52 -13.24
CA ARG A 750 8.81 30.00 -11.93
C ARG A 750 9.96 29.70 -10.99
N ALA A 751 11.03 29.10 -11.50
CA ALA A 751 12.21 28.78 -10.71
C ALA A 751 12.94 30.03 -10.22
N ASP A 752 13.02 31.09 -11.04
CA ASP A 752 13.63 32.37 -10.68
C ASP A 752 12.83 33.12 -9.60
N GLN A 753 11.53 32.85 -9.50
CA GLN A 753 10.65 33.41 -8.47
C GLN A 753 10.68 32.64 -7.15
N GLY A 754 11.47 31.56 -7.04
CA GLY A 754 11.50 30.68 -5.87
C GLY A 754 10.21 29.85 -5.69
N ASN A 755 9.34 29.83 -6.70
CA ASN A 755 8.10 29.06 -6.66
C ASN A 755 8.39 27.61 -7.05
N ILE A 756 8.25 26.70 -6.09
CA ILE A 756 8.14 25.26 -6.37
C ILE A 756 6.72 25.02 -6.90
N PRO A 757 6.51 24.22 -7.95
CA PRO A 757 5.17 23.84 -8.38
C PRO A 757 4.46 23.14 -7.22
N THR A 758 3.61 23.89 -6.52
CA THR A 758 2.80 23.42 -5.40
C THR A 758 1.49 22.88 -5.96
N ALA A 759 1.03 21.79 -5.35
CA ALA A 759 -0.28 21.20 -5.58
C ALA A 759 -1.37 22.09 -4.97
#